data_AF-A0A959BLM2-F1
#
_entry.id   AF-A0A959BLM2-F1
#
_cell.length_a   1.000
_cell.length_b   1.000
_cell.length_c   1.000
_cell.angle_alpha   90.00
_cell.angle_beta   90.00
_cell.angle_gamma   90.00
#
_symmetry.space_group_name_H-M   'P 1'
#
loop_
_entity.id
_entity.type
_entity.pdbx_description
1 polymer ?
#
loop_
_entity_poly.entity_id
_entity_poly.type
_entity_poly.pdbx_seq_one_letter_code
_entity_poly.pdbx_strand_id
1 'polypeptide(L)'
;MNRVFILSIALLLLSNPAWSQMESGKYLYKQHLHEGNALNYRILYPHDFDENKRYPLVLFLHGRGESGSDNEKQLVHGSKLFLDSLYKYPAVVIFPQCPETDYWSNIDRVKKDDGTLQFNFPTDRPPTSSLAAVMDLVNQELAKPYIEVNRFYVTGLSMGGMGTWELLWRMPEKIAAAAPICGGSAPEKASAMVDIPIWIFHGMKDDVVPPRFSIRMLKAIQAQGGLAKITLFPNANHNSWDPTFAEPDYLSWMFSKYKGESYSLFVDSLMSEMTLKEKIGQLNLVNQGGAVTGAVISKNVEEKIRAGQVGGIFGSRSASKMRGIQEIAVKQSRLGIPLLTAMDVIHGHQTIFPIPLGMSCTWDPQLIQETARTAAREATADGIMWNFSPMVDISRDPRWGRMAEGSGEDPFLGSKIAAAMVRGYQQDDLADPTTMLACVKHYAAYGAPEGGRDYATVDMSRVRLHNEYLPPYKAAVDAGVGTVMTSFNVIDYVPASANKYLYQTVLRDQWGFDGFVVTDYTTINEMIPHGLGDLQEVSALALQAGIDMDMIGEGYLTTLEKSLEEGLVNQAQIDRACQRILIAKERLGLFDDPYRYFDESRAPKEILSEKNRAFSREVAGKSAVLLKNEGKVLPLSKSARIALIGPLADNKRNMMGTWSVSGDHSKSIPVRQGMESLLSGEGSIRYAKGANISDDPVFAKLVNTFGEEIVIDERSPEEMIAEAIGIAEASDVIVAVMGEAADMSGESSSMAHIGLQPSQVRLLKALKETGKPIVLVLFNGRPMTLPWEDEQMDAILEVWSPGIEAGYAVADVLFGDVNPSGKLTASFPVAVGQIPVYHSMLNGGRPYGGGDYRKFTSNYLDIPNEPLYPFGYGLSYTQFEYGQPTLSHTEMTKGGKVTLSVTVKNTGDRAGAEIVQLYIRDVVGSISRPLKELKGFDKVVLKPGEEKTVRFPIDESLLQFCNSDLEWVVEPGEFHVFVGPNSRDVQMLSFEFK
;
A
#
# COMPACT_ATOMS: atom_id res chain seq x y z
N MET A 1 61.44 20.32 -5.67
CA MET A 1 61.74 20.28 -4.22
C MET A 1 60.42 20.48 -3.50
N ASN A 2 59.73 19.41 -3.14
CA ASN A 2 59.61 18.82 -1.78
C ASN A 2 58.20 19.13 -1.24
N ARG A 3 57.24 18.19 -1.28
CA ARG A 3 56.98 17.09 -0.33
C ARG A 3 56.55 17.55 1.07
N VAL A 4 55.33 17.13 1.42
CA VAL A 4 54.85 16.65 2.73
C VAL A 4 54.48 17.69 3.80
N PHE A 5 53.18 17.77 4.11
CA PHE A 5 52.68 17.87 5.48
C PHE A 5 51.32 17.14 5.58
N ILE A 6 51.39 15.87 5.98
CA ILE A 6 50.30 15.04 6.51
C ILE A 6 50.73 14.66 7.94
N LEU A 7 49.74 14.47 8.82
CA LEU A 7 49.77 14.01 10.22
C LEU A 7 49.86 15.11 11.28
N SER A 8 48.76 15.33 12.01
CA SER A 8 48.62 15.03 13.46
C SER A 8 47.37 15.67 14.07
N ILE A 9 46.16 15.17 13.78
CA ILE A 9 44.99 15.27 14.70
C ILE A 9 44.23 13.95 14.61
N ALA A 10 44.82 12.91 15.18
CA ALA A 10 44.14 11.66 15.53
C ALA A 10 44.66 11.26 16.90
N LEU A 11 43.74 10.98 17.82
CA LEU A 11 43.86 10.61 19.24
C LEU A 11 43.29 11.66 20.22
N LEU A 12 41.96 11.76 20.22
CA LEU A 12 41.16 12.12 21.39
C LEU A 12 39.74 11.55 21.23
N LEU A 13 39.67 10.24 20.98
CA LEU A 13 38.49 9.41 21.23
C LEU A 13 38.95 8.27 22.15
N LEU A 14 39.17 8.60 23.42
CA LEU A 14 39.29 7.60 24.46
C LEU A 14 37.88 7.08 24.75
N SER A 15 37.62 5.91 24.14
CA SER A 15 36.77 4.83 24.64
C SER A 15 35.97 5.16 25.91
N ASN A 16 34.65 5.25 25.76
CA ASN A 16 33.72 5.07 26.87
C ASN A 16 33.95 3.65 27.43
N PRO A 17 34.43 3.47 28.68
CA PRO A 17 34.94 2.18 29.15
C PRO A 17 33.85 1.16 29.52
N ALA A 18 32.58 1.40 29.15
CA ALA A 18 31.46 0.52 29.47
C ALA A 18 31.32 -0.70 28.52
N TRP A 19 32.06 -0.75 27.42
CA TRP A 19 31.86 -1.77 26.36
C TRP A 19 33.01 -2.78 26.23
N SER A 20 34.09 -2.66 27.03
CA SER A 20 35.30 -3.48 26.89
C SER A 20 35.29 -4.83 27.64
N GLN A 21 34.13 -5.44 27.91
CA GLN A 21 34.03 -6.75 28.57
C GLN A 21 32.87 -7.64 28.06
N MET A 22 32.58 -7.63 26.76
CA MET A 22 31.75 -8.71 26.19
C MET A 22 32.66 -9.86 25.77
N GLU A 23 32.91 -10.80 26.68
CA GLU A 23 33.64 -12.03 26.33
C GLU A 23 32.70 -13.02 25.62
N SER A 24 32.94 -13.23 24.33
CA SER A 24 32.21 -14.16 23.47
C SER A 24 32.30 -15.61 23.98
N GLY A 25 31.21 -16.38 23.88
CA GLY A 25 31.22 -17.81 24.25
C GLY A 25 31.41 -18.09 25.76
N LYS A 26 31.23 -17.09 26.63
CA LYS A 26 31.22 -17.23 28.08
C LYS A 26 29.92 -16.70 28.67
N TYR A 27 29.48 -17.30 29.78
CA TYR A 27 28.34 -16.77 30.52
C TYR A 27 28.75 -15.56 31.34
N LEU A 28 28.15 -14.41 31.05
CA LEU A 28 28.41 -13.17 31.76
C LEU A 28 27.39 -13.00 32.90
N TYR A 29 27.89 -12.66 34.08
CA TYR A 29 27.05 -12.26 35.21
C TYR A 29 26.44 -10.88 34.93
N LYS A 30 25.12 -10.77 35.06
CA LYS A 30 24.42 -9.48 35.05
C LYS A 30 23.31 -9.46 36.10
N GLN A 31 22.89 -8.24 36.42
CA GLN A 31 21.78 -7.98 37.35
C GLN A 31 20.90 -6.89 36.72
N HIS A 32 19.60 -7.12 36.71
CA HIS A 32 18.59 -6.17 36.24
C HIS A 32 17.79 -5.62 37.42
N LEU A 33 17.56 -4.31 37.46
CA LEU A 33 16.77 -3.68 38.52
C LEU A 33 15.40 -3.31 37.98
N HIS A 34 14.35 -3.84 38.60
CA HIS A 34 12.96 -3.54 38.25
C HIS A 34 12.15 -3.26 39.51
N GLU A 35 11.58 -2.06 39.61
CA GLU A 35 10.80 -1.60 40.78
C GLU A 35 11.49 -1.82 42.14
N GLY A 36 12.82 -1.66 42.17
CA GLY A 36 13.64 -1.84 43.38
C GLY A 36 14.03 -3.29 43.69
N ASN A 37 13.58 -4.26 42.90
CA ASN A 37 13.98 -5.67 43.02
C ASN A 37 15.10 -6.01 42.02
N ALA A 38 16.10 -6.75 42.49
CA ALA A 38 17.22 -7.19 41.67
C ALA A 38 16.96 -8.60 41.10
N LEU A 39 16.92 -8.71 39.78
CA LEU A 39 16.89 -9.98 39.06
C LEU A 39 18.30 -10.36 38.61
N ASN A 40 18.85 -11.42 39.20
CA ASN A 40 20.12 -11.98 38.78
C ASN A 40 19.94 -12.79 37.49
N TYR A 41 20.82 -12.61 36.51
CA TYR A 41 20.80 -13.41 35.29
C TYR A 41 22.20 -13.70 34.73
N ARG A 42 22.27 -14.73 33.89
CA ARG A 42 23.42 -15.01 33.02
C ARG A 42 23.02 -14.69 31.59
N ILE A 43 23.93 -14.07 30.84
CA ILE A 43 23.75 -13.84 29.40
C ILE A 43 24.92 -14.46 28.64
N LEU A 44 24.60 -15.08 27.51
CA LEU A 44 25.56 -15.72 26.63
C LEU A 44 25.49 -15.06 25.26
N TYR A 45 26.66 -14.67 24.73
CA TYR A 45 26.83 -14.09 23.41
C TYR A 45 27.46 -15.12 22.45
N PRO A 46 27.18 -15.03 21.14
CA PRO A 46 27.75 -15.92 20.12
C PRO A 46 29.29 -15.82 20.11
N HIS A 47 29.98 -16.88 19.67
CA HIS A 47 31.45 -16.99 19.73
C HIS A 47 32.19 -15.87 18.97
N ASP A 48 31.64 -15.41 17.86
CA ASP A 48 32.16 -14.28 17.07
C ASP A 48 31.17 -13.11 17.10
N PHE A 49 30.81 -12.70 18.32
CA PHE A 49 29.90 -11.57 18.51
C PHE A 49 30.46 -10.30 17.88
N ASP A 50 29.63 -9.68 17.03
CA ASP A 50 29.90 -8.45 16.30
C ASP A 50 28.67 -7.56 16.45
N GLU A 51 28.85 -6.40 17.08
CA GLU A 51 27.78 -5.43 17.34
C GLU A 51 27.11 -4.89 16.06
N ASN A 52 27.74 -5.07 14.89
CA ASN A 52 27.18 -4.68 13.61
C ASN A 52 26.29 -5.77 12.98
N LYS A 53 26.28 -6.99 13.53
CA LYS A 53 25.41 -8.09 13.09
C LYS A 53 24.17 -8.19 13.97
N ARG A 54 23.05 -8.65 13.40
CA ARG A 54 21.80 -8.91 14.12
C ARG A 54 21.74 -10.38 14.56
N TYR A 55 21.36 -10.61 15.81
CA TYR A 55 21.27 -11.94 16.41
C TYR A 55 19.87 -12.18 17.00
N PRO A 56 19.32 -13.39 16.88
CA PRO A 56 18.13 -13.78 17.61
C PRO A 56 18.31 -13.66 19.12
N LEU A 57 17.21 -13.45 19.82
CA LEU A 57 17.15 -13.46 21.28
C LEU A 57 16.47 -14.75 21.76
N VAL A 58 17.10 -15.47 22.69
CA VAL A 58 16.50 -16.63 23.34
C VAL A 58 16.39 -16.37 24.84
N LEU A 59 15.18 -16.54 25.39
CA LEU A 59 14.96 -16.57 26.83
C LEU A 59 14.75 -18.01 27.29
N PHE A 60 15.56 -18.45 28.26
CA PHE A 60 15.44 -19.76 28.88
C PHE A 60 15.04 -19.65 30.36
N LEU A 61 13.85 -20.12 30.71
CA LEU A 61 13.34 -20.11 32.09
C LEU A 61 13.60 -21.47 32.77
N HIS A 62 14.33 -21.45 33.89
CA HIS A 62 14.65 -22.66 34.66
C HIS A 62 13.47 -23.18 35.51
N GLY A 63 13.61 -24.41 36.04
CA GLY A 63 12.62 -25.05 36.90
C GLY A 63 12.70 -24.62 38.36
N ARG A 64 11.82 -25.18 39.21
CA ARG A 64 11.78 -24.76 40.63
C ARG A 64 13.09 -25.09 41.38
N GLY A 65 13.77 -26.17 41.01
CA GLY A 65 15.00 -26.65 41.67
C GLY A 65 16.18 -25.69 41.53
N GLU A 66 16.15 -24.83 40.52
CA GLU A 66 17.25 -23.91 40.20
C GLU A 66 17.03 -22.50 40.74
N SER A 67 15.94 -22.29 41.48
CA SER A 67 15.66 -21.02 42.15
C SER A 67 16.73 -20.71 43.19
N GLY A 68 17.06 -19.44 43.37
CA GLY A 68 18.15 -19.03 44.24
C GLY A 68 18.57 -17.58 44.01
N SER A 69 19.69 -17.23 44.64
CA SER A 69 20.34 -15.93 44.46
C SER A 69 21.84 -16.05 44.14
N ASP A 70 22.33 -17.27 43.92
CA ASP A 70 23.74 -17.57 43.64
C ASP A 70 24.17 -17.21 42.19
N ASN A 71 23.18 -17.01 41.31
CA ASN A 71 23.32 -16.79 39.88
C ASN A 71 24.06 -17.93 39.15
N GLU A 72 24.08 -19.13 39.72
CA GLU A 72 24.72 -20.34 39.15
C GLU A 72 23.70 -21.44 38.82
N LYS A 73 22.74 -21.69 39.72
CA LYS A 73 21.84 -22.85 39.59
C LYS A 73 20.99 -22.85 38.32
N GLN A 74 20.63 -21.68 37.77
CA GLN A 74 19.86 -21.57 36.54
C GLN A 74 20.58 -22.12 35.30
N LEU A 75 21.89 -22.34 35.39
CA LEU A 75 22.68 -22.98 34.34
C LEU A 75 22.71 -24.50 34.45
N VAL A 76 22.07 -25.13 35.44
CA VAL A 76 22.11 -26.60 35.60
C VAL A 76 21.49 -27.32 34.39
N HIS A 77 20.46 -26.73 33.79
CA HIS A 77 19.73 -27.30 32.65
C HIS A 77 19.71 -26.31 31.48
N GLY A 78 19.76 -26.82 30.24
CA GLY A 78 19.67 -26.03 29.01
C GLY A 78 20.93 -25.22 28.65
N SER A 79 21.73 -24.80 29.64
CA SER A 79 22.94 -23.98 29.40
C SER A 79 23.89 -24.61 28.38
N LYS A 80 24.29 -25.86 28.58
CA LYS A 80 25.19 -26.61 27.70
C LYS A 80 24.64 -26.76 26.29
N LEU A 81 23.33 -27.03 26.15
CA LEU A 81 22.66 -27.10 24.85
C LEU A 81 22.88 -25.81 24.06
N PHE A 82 22.61 -24.66 24.69
CA PHE A 82 22.77 -23.39 24.01
C PHE A 82 24.24 -23.07 23.72
N LEU A 83 25.14 -23.30 24.67
CA LEU A 83 26.58 -23.09 24.46
C LEU A 83 27.10 -23.88 23.26
N ASP A 84 26.80 -25.19 23.20
CA ASP A 84 27.22 -26.06 22.11
C ASP A 84 26.56 -25.66 20.77
N SER A 85 25.34 -25.11 20.83
CA SER A 85 24.57 -24.72 19.64
C SER A 85 25.03 -23.43 18.97
N LEU A 86 25.74 -22.54 19.66
CA LEU A 86 26.05 -21.19 19.16
C LEU A 86 26.96 -21.16 17.92
N TYR A 87 27.69 -22.24 17.65
CA TYR A 87 28.43 -22.41 16.39
C TYR A 87 27.49 -22.58 15.19
N LYS A 88 26.34 -23.23 15.39
CA LYS A 88 25.35 -23.51 14.35
C LYS A 88 24.22 -22.47 14.32
N TYR A 89 23.85 -21.96 15.49
CA TYR A 89 22.78 -20.98 15.68
C TYR A 89 23.29 -19.80 16.53
N PRO A 90 24.01 -18.84 15.93
CA PRO A 90 24.49 -17.66 16.65
C PRO A 90 23.30 -16.86 17.22
N ALA A 91 23.23 -16.71 18.54
CA ALA A 91 22.13 -16.05 19.23
C ALA A 91 22.61 -15.44 20.56
N VAL A 92 21.86 -14.46 21.07
CA VAL A 92 22.01 -13.97 22.44
C VAL A 92 21.04 -14.76 23.32
N VAL A 93 21.54 -15.39 24.38
CA VAL A 93 20.73 -16.27 25.25
C VAL A 93 20.74 -15.76 26.69
N ILE A 94 19.55 -15.60 27.28
CA ILE A 94 19.34 -15.10 28.63
C ILE A 94 18.85 -16.22 29.53
N PHE A 95 19.50 -16.38 30.69
CA PHE A 95 19.15 -17.29 31.77
C PHE A 95 18.91 -16.48 33.06
N PRO A 96 17.70 -15.96 33.30
CA PRO A 96 17.37 -15.30 34.56
C PRO A 96 17.27 -16.32 35.69
N GLN A 97 17.57 -15.93 36.93
CA GLN A 97 17.39 -16.75 38.11
C GLN A 97 16.24 -16.22 38.98
N CYS A 98 15.23 -17.07 39.20
CA CYS A 98 14.10 -16.78 40.07
C CYS A 98 14.54 -16.89 41.53
N PRO A 99 14.24 -15.91 42.40
CA PRO A 99 14.40 -16.06 43.83
C PRO A 99 13.57 -17.23 44.38
N GLU A 100 14.03 -17.88 45.44
CA GLU A 100 13.29 -18.98 46.09
C GLU A 100 11.90 -18.55 46.59
N THR A 101 11.70 -17.25 46.82
CA THR A 101 10.45 -16.67 47.32
C THR A 101 9.42 -16.36 46.22
N ASP A 102 9.75 -16.55 44.94
CA ASP A 102 8.90 -16.14 43.82
C ASP A 102 8.77 -17.24 42.74
N TYR A 103 8.01 -16.96 41.69
CA TYR A 103 7.72 -17.87 40.56
C TYR A 103 7.78 -17.13 39.21
N TRP A 104 7.96 -17.88 38.12
CA TRP A 104 7.85 -17.35 36.77
C TRP A 104 6.42 -17.15 36.27
N SER A 105 5.41 -17.61 37.00
CA SER A 105 4.01 -17.44 36.66
C SER A 105 3.13 -17.52 37.90
N ASN A 106 1.93 -16.94 37.81
CA ASN A 106 0.95 -17.05 38.88
C ASN A 106 0.36 -18.46 38.88
N ILE A 107 0.61 -19.22 39.96
CA ILE A 107 0.12 -20.59 40.08
C ILE A 107 -0.36 -20.85 41.50
N ASP A 108 -1.62 -21.25 41.64
CA ASP A 108 -2.15 -21.76 42.90
C ASP A 108 -2.06 -23.29 42.89
N ARG A 109 -1.27 -23.85 43.82
CA ARG A 109 -1.11 -25.30 44.01
C ARG A 109 -2.08 -25.81 45.07
N VAL A 110 -3.04 -26.64 44.67
CA VAL A 110 -3.99 -27.28 45.58
C VAL A 110 -3.78 -28.79 45.54
N LYS A 111 -3.49 -29.39 46.70
CA LYS A 111 -3.45 -30.84 46.84
C LYS A 111 -4.86 -31.33 47.17
N LYS A 112 -5.43 -32.20 46.33
CA LYS A 112 -6.73 -32.81 46.58
C LYS A 112 -6.64 -33.92 47.63
N ASP A 113 -7.78 -34.25 48.22
CA ASP A 113 -7.91 -35.30 49.24
C ASP A 113 -7.48 -36.69 48.72
N ASP A 114 -7.56 -36.93 47.40
CA ASP A 114 -7.10 -38.15 46.72
C ASP A 114 -5.57 -38.17 46.46
N GLY A 115 -4.85 -37.15 46.94
CA GLY A 115 -3.41 -37.00 46.76
C GLY A 115 -3.00 -36.37 45.43
N THR A 116 -3.93 -36.09 44.52
CA THR A 116 -3.60 -35.49 43.21
C THR A 116 -3.33 -33.98 43.33
N LEU A 117 -2.33 -33.50 42.58
CA LEU A 117 -2.01 -32.07 42.47
C LEU A 117 -2.90 -31.41 41.41
N GLN A 118 -3.57 -30.33 41.82
CA GLN A 118 -4.28 -29.41 40.94
C GLN A 118 -3.52 -28.08 40.88
N PHE A 119 -3.23 -27.63 39.65
CA PHE A 119 -2.72 -26.30 39.37
C PHE A 119 -3.87 -25.45 38.86
N ASN A 120 -4.07 -24.27 39.46
CA ASN A 120 -4.91 -23.22 38.90
C ASN A 120 -4.00 -22.08 38.41
N PHE A 121 -4.34 -21.51 37.25
CA PHE A 121 -3.58 -20.48 36.56
C PHE A 121 -4.43 -19.20 36.53
N PRO A 122 -4.40 -18.37 37.58
CA PRO A 122 -5.20 -17.13 37.62
C PRO A 122 -4.69 -16.14 36.57
N THR A 123 -5.61 -15.67 35.74
CA THR A 123 -5.31 -14.80 34.59
C THR A 123 -5.65 -13.33 34.82
N ASP A 124 -6.26 -13.02 35.96
CA ASP A 124 -6.67 -11.70 36.43
C ASP A 124 -5.60 -11.01 37.29
N ARG A 125 -4.54 -11.73 37.67
CA ARG A 125 -3.43 -11.20 38.47
C ARG A 125 -2.36 -10.52 37.60
N PRO A 126 -1.72 -9.44 38.10
CA PRO A 126 -0.50 -8.91 37.47
C PRO A 126 0.60 -10.00 37.41
N PRO A 127 1.61 -9.86 36.54
CA PRO A 127 2.73 -10.80 36.53
C PRO A 127 3.42 -10.82 37.91
N THR A 128 4.04 -11.94 38.26
CA THR A 128 4.89 -12.01 39.46
C THR A 128 6.04 -11.00 39.35
N SER A 129 6.63 -10.59 40.46
CA SER A 129 7.73 -9.61 40.45
C SER A 129 8.90 -10.08 39.58
N SER A 130 9.24 -11.37 39.65
CA SER A 130 10.29 -11.97 38.82
C SER A 130 9.92 -12.02 37.34
N LEU A 131 8.66 -12.33 37.00
CA LEU A 131 8.24 -12.31 35.61
C LEU A 131 8.20 -10.89 35.04
N ALA A 132 7.70 -9.91 35.81
CA ALA A 132 7.70 -8.51 35.43
C ALA A 132 9.12 -8.01 35.14
N ALA A 133 10.08 -8.34 36.01
CA ALA A 133 11.49 -8.02 35.80
C ALA A 133 12.08 -8.71 34.56
N VAL A 134 11.67 -9.95 34.24
CA VAL A 134 12.07 -10.64 33.01
C VAL A 134 11.48 -9.96 31.77
N MET A 135 10.20 -9.59 31.79
CA MET A 135 9.55 -8.90 30.68
C MET A 135 10.23 -7.56 30.39
N ASP A 136 10.59 -6.82 31.44
CA ASP A 136 11.32 -5.56 31.34
C ASP A 136 12.75 -5.75 30.80
N LEU A 137 13.48 -6.74 31.32
CA LEU A 137 14.80 -7.11 30.80
C LEU A 137 14.74 -7.50 29.31
N VAL A 138 13.76 -8.29 28.91
CA VAL A 138 13.55 -8.67 27.50
C VAL A 138 13.30 -7.42 26.65
N ASN A 139 12.46 -6.48 27.10
CA ASN A 139 12.22 -5.24 26.37
C ASN A 139 13.51 -4.42 26.20
N GLN A 140 14.35 -4.36 27.23
CA GLN A 140 15.63 -3.67 27.18
C GLN A 140 16.60 -4.34 26.20
N GLU A 141 16.65 -5.66 26.16
CA GLU A 141 17.53 -6.40 25.25
C GLU A 141 17.03 -6.33 23.80
N LEU A 142 15.72 -6.44 23.57
CA LEU A 142 15.11 -6.26 22.24
C LEU A 142 15.30 -4.85 21.68
N ALA A 143 15.46 -3.83 22.53
CA ALA A 143 15.71 -2.46 22.11
C ALA A 143 17.14 -2.23 21.60
N LYS A 144 18.04 -3.20 21.76
CA LYS A 144 19.41 -3.04 21.29
C LYS A 144 19.45 -3.10 19.76
N PRO A 145 20.35 -2.34 19.10
CA PRO A 145 20.85 -2.75 17.79
C PRO A 145 21.48 -4.14 17.99
N TYR A 146 22.09 -4.82 17.06
CA TYR A 146 22.55 -6.21 17.27
C TYR A 146 21.50 -7.28 17.68
N ILE A 147 20.27 -6.96 18.12
CA ILE A 147 19.19 -7.94 18.33
C ILE A 147 18.19 -7.89 17.16
N GLU A 148 17.84 -9.07 16.66
CA GLU A 148 16.85 -9.27 15.59
C GLU A 148 15.45 -9.40 16.20
N VAL A 149 14.69 -8.30 16.23
CA VAL A 149 13.40 -8.20 16.96
C VAL A 149 12.31 -9.17 16.47
N ASN A 150 12.40 -9.64 15.23
CA ASN A 150 11.46 -10.63 14.67
C ASN A 150 11.84 -12.08 15.00
N ARG A 151 12.89 -12.30 15.79
CA ARG A 151 13.41 -13.62 16.19
C ARG A 151 13.68 -13.69 17.69
N PHE A 152 12.63 -13.44 18.45
CA PHE A 152 12.61 -13.66 19.90
C PHE A 152 11.95 -15.00 20.23
N TYR A 153 12.69 -15.89 20.87
CA TYR A 153 12.26 -17.24 21.21
C TYR A 153 12.19 -17.45 22.71
N VAL A 154 11.17 -18.17 23.18
CA VAL A 154 10.97 -18.44 24.61
C VAL A 154 10.88 -19.93 24.86
N THR A 155 11.69 -20.43 25.79
CA THR A 155 11.61 -21.81 26.24
C THR A 155 11.87 -21.91 27.75
N GLY A 156 11.42 -23.00 28.36
CA GLY A 156 11.65 -23.24 29.77
C GLY A 156 11.12 -24.59 30.21
N LEU A 157 11.58 -25.06 31.36
CA LEU A 157 11.24 -26.37 31.92
C LEU A 157 10.55 -26.27 33.27
N SER A 158 9.62 -27.18 33.57
CA SER A 158 8.92 -27.25 34.86
C SER A 158 8.26 -25.91 35.22
N MET A 159 8.64 -25.27 36.33
CA MET A 159 8.23 -23.89 36.67
C MET A 159 8.49 -22.90 35.53
N GLY A 160 9.63 -23.02 34.84
CA GLY A 160 9.94 -22.22 33.65
C GLY A 160 9.10 -22.60 32.44
N GLY A 161 8.66 -23.85 32.32
CA GLY A 161 7.69 -24.26 31.30
C GLY A 161 6.33 -23.59 31.50
N MET A 162 5.92 -23.37 32.76
CA MET A 162 4.74 -22.57 33.10
C MET A 162 4.98 -21.07 32.83
N GLY A 163 6.18 -20.56 33.12
CA GLY A 163 6.58 -19.19 32.78
C GLY A 163 6.59 -18.91 31.27
N THR A 164 7.03 -19.86 30.45
CA THR A 164 6.98 -19.79 28.98
C THR A 164 5.55 -19.58 28.50
N TRP A 165 4.60 -20.34 29.05
CA TRP A 165 3.18 -20.14 28.73
C TRP A 165 2.65 -18.79 29.19
N GLU A 166 3.07 -18.30 30.35
CA GLU A 166 2.64 -17.00 30.87
C GLU A 166 3.13 -15.85 29.97
N LEU A 167 4.38 -15.91 29.51
CA LEU A 167 4.94 -14.96 28.55
C LEU A 167 4.19 -14.97 27.23
N LEU A 168 3.80 -16.15 26.75
CA LEU A 168 3.10 -16.30 25.48
C LEU A 168 1.82 -15.48 25.38
N TRP A 169 1.06 -15.30 26.48
CA TRP A 169 -0.14 -14.45 26.45
C TRP A 169 0.07 -13.03 27.00
N ARG A 170 1.21 -12.76 27.66
CA ARG A 170 1.54 -11.42 28.17
C ARG A 170 2.37 -10.58 27.20
N MET A 171 3.12 -11.21 26.31
CA MET A 171 3.93 -10.57 25.26
C MET A 171 3.75 -11.27 23.90
N PRO A 172 2.51 -11.60 23.47
CA PRO A 172 2.30 -12.36 22.25
C PRO A 172 2.86 -11.66 21.01
N GLU A 173 2.82 -10.33 21.02
CA GLU A 173 3.30 -9.46 19.96
C GLU A 173 4.81 -9.46 19.83
N LYS A 174 5.59 -10.17 20.64
CA LYS A 174 7.06 -10.18 20.53
C LYS A 174 7.63 -11.53 20.16
N ILE A 175 6.90 -12.62 20.38
CA ILE A 175 7.45 -13.97 20.35
C ILE A 175 7.33 -14.58 18.96
N ALA A 176 8.46 -14.99 18.38
CA ALA A 176 8.54 -15.64 17.08
C ALA A 176 8.23 -17.15 17.15
N ALA A 177 8.60 -17.81 18.24
CA ALA A 177 8.24 -19.19 18.56
C ALA A 177 8.48 -19.50 20.03
N ALA A 178 7.81 -20.53 20.54
CA ALA A 178 8.03 -21.00 21.90
C ALA A 178 8.03 -22.52 22.08
N ALA A 179 8.79 -22.98 23.07
CA ALA A 179 8.89 -24.38 23.42
C ALA A 179 8.78 -24.62 24.92
N PRO A 180 7.57 -24.79 25.46
CA PRO A 180 7.35 -25.12 26.86
C PRO A 180 7.63 -26.62 27.13
N ILE A 181 8.44 -26.91 28.16
CA ILE A 181 8.82 -28.26 28.57
C ILE A 181 8.24 -28.57 29.96
N CYS A 182 7.46 -29.65 30.10
CA CYS A 182 6.85 -30.08 31.37
C CYS A 182 6.10 -28.95 32.13
N GLY A 183 5.21 -28.23 31.43
CA GLY A 183 4.48 -27.06 31.96
C GLY A 183 2.96 -27.12 31.79
N GLY A 184 2.30 -25.99 32.03
CA GLY A 184 0.85 -25.81 31.86
C GLY A 184 0.44 -24.35 32.05
N SER A 185 -0.74 -23.98 31.57
CA SER A 185 -1.31 -22.64 31.72
C SER A 185 -2.84 -22.65 31.57
N ALA A 186 -3.44 -21.45 31.57
CA ALA A 186 -4.84 -21.14 31.43
C ALA A 186 -5.32 -21.26 29.97
N PRO A 187 -6.14 -22.28 29.62
CA PRO A 187 -6.62 -22.48 28.26
C PRO A 187 -7.47 -21.34 27.70
N GLU A 188 -8.12 -20.55 28.57
CA GLU A 188 -8.87 -19.35 28.20
C GLU A 188 -8.01 -18.24 27.59
N LYS A 189 -6.67 -18.32 27.71
CA LYS A 189 -5.73 -17.40 27.05
C LYS A 189 -5.22 -17.90 25.71
N ALA A 190 -5.71 -19.03 25.20
CA ALA A 190 -5.26 -19.63 23.95
C ALA A 190 -5.37 -18.69 22.74
N SER A 191 -6.41 -17.85 22.67
CA SER A 191 -6.60 -16.89 21.57
C SER A 191 -5.49 -15.84 21.48
N ALA A 192 -4.80 -15.54 22.58
CA ALA A 192 -3.68 -14.60 22.55
C ALA A 192 -2.42 -15.19 21.90
N MET A 193 -2.37 -16.50 21.69
CA MET A 193 -1.17 -17.22 21.24
C MET A 193 -1.37 -17.95 19.90
N VAL A 194 -2.50 -17.72 19.23
CA VAL A 194 -2.94 -18.46 18.03
C VAL A 194 -1.90 -18.37 16.90
N ASP A 195 -1.30 -17.20 16.73
CA ASP A 195 -0.33 -16.92 15.66
C ASP A 195 1.11 -17.29 16.02
N ILE A 196 1.34 -17.85 17.20
CA ILE A 196 2.69 -18.19 17.67
C ILE A 196 2.94 -19.68 17.44
N PRO A 197 3.97 -20.06 16.65
CA PRO A 197 4.41 -21.44 16.55
C PRO A 197 4.85 -22.00 17.90
N ILE A 198 4.18 -23.06 18.38
CA ILE A 198 4.46 -23.65 19.70
C ILE A 198 4.77 -25.15 19.58
N TRP A 199 5.91 -25.59 20.11
CA TRP A 199 6.26 -27.00 20.23
C TRP A 199 6.38 -27.41 21.70
N ILE A 200 5.37 -28.13 22.17
CA ILE A 200 5.24 -28.57 23.55
C ILE A 200 6.00 -29.88 23.74
N PHE A 201 6.74 -30.02 24.83
CA PHE A 201 7.42 -31.26 25.21
C PHE A 201 7.00 -31.72 26.60
N HIS A 202 6.67 -33.00 26.77
CA HIS A 202 6.21 -33.52 28.07
C HIS A 202 6.49 -35.01 28.26
N GLY A 203 6.82 -35.42 29.48
CA GLY A 203 6.88 -36.83 29.88
C GLY A 203 5.51 -37.43 30.17
N MET A 204 5.21 -38.62 29.63
CA MET A 204 3.93 -39.29 29.88
C MET A 204 3.78 -39.80 31.32
N LYS A 205 4.89 -39.97 32.04
CA LYS A 205 4.93 -40.45 33.43
C LYS A 205 5.24 -39.32 34.41
N ASP A 206 5.10 -38.05 34.00
CA ASP A 206 5.32 -36.90 34.88
C ASP A 206 4.26 -36.84 35.99
N ASP A 207 4.70 -37.06 37.23
CA ASP A 207 3.91 -37.03 38.46
C ASP A 207 4.01 -35.69 39.21
N VAL A 208 4.89 -34.79 38.77
CA VAL A 208 5.08 -33.45 39.35
C VAL A 208 4.21 -32.43 38.62
N VAL A 209 4.25 -32.43 37.29
CA VAL A 209 3.36 -31.65 36.43
C VAL A 209 2.66 -32.63 35.49
N PRO A 210 1.43 -33.06 35.78
CA PRO A 210 0.77 -34.04 34.93
C PRO A 210 0.62 -33.57 33.46
N PRO A 211 0.90 -34.43 32.45
CA PRO A 211 0.91 -34.03 31.02
C PRO A 211 -0.45 -33.53 30.51
N ARG A 212 -1.53 -33.83 31.24
CA ARG A 212 -2.87 -33.30 30.96
C ARG A 212 -2.92 -31.77 30.84
N PHE A 213 -2.03 -31.04 31.54
CA PHE A 213 -2.01 -29.57 31.47
C PHE A 213 -1.47 -29.07 30.11
N SER A 214 -0.38 -29.64 29.62
CA SER A 214 0.12 -29.40 28.26
C SER A 214 -0.88 -29.83 27.18
N ILE A 215 -1.52 -31.00 27.35
CA ILE A 215 -2.52 -31.50 26.40
C ILE A 215 -3.74 -30.56 26.35
N ARG A 216 -4.14 -29.99 27.49
CA ARG A 216 -5.26 -29.04 27.55
C ARG A 216 -4.93 -27.74 26.82
N MET A 217 -3.71 -27.22 26.97
CA MET A 217 -3.26 -26.04 26.21
C MET A 217 -3.21 -26.31 24.71
N LEU A 218 -2.63 -27.45 24.30
CA LEU A 218 -2.61 -27.88 22.90
C LEU A 218 -4.01 -27.84 22.28
N LYS A 219 -4.97 -28.51 22.94
CA LYS A 219 -6.35 -28.59 22.46
C LYS A 219 -7.02 -27.22 22.38
N ALA A 220 -6.76 -26.34 23.34
CA ALA A 220 -7.36 -25.01 23.37
C ALA A 220 -6.81 -24.11 22.27
N ILE A 221 -5.51 -24.19 21.99
CA ILE A 221 -4.87 -23.45 20.90
C ILE A 221 -5.35 -23.97 19.55
N GLN A 222 -5.33 -25.29 19.34
CA GLN A 222 -5.82 -25.91 18.10
C GLN A 222 -7.31 -25.62 17.85
N ALA A 223 -8.14 -25.55 18.90
CA ALA A 223 -9.56 -25.19 18.77
C ALA A 223 -9.79 -23.74 18.31
N GLN A 224 -8.79 -22.88 18.42
CA GLN A 224 -8.81 -21.49 17.93
C GLN A 224 -8.06 -21.35 16.60
N GLY A 225 -7.69 -22.46 15.93
CA GLY A 225 -6.90 -22.45 14.69
C GLY A 225 -5.39 -22.30 14.90
N GLY A 226 -4.91 -22.35 16.15
CA GLY A 226 -3.52 -22.04 16.48
C GLY A 226 -2.52 -23.18 16.23
N LEU A 227 -1.27 -22.77 16.02
CA LEU A 227 -0.20 -23.62 15.50
C LEU A 227 0.65 -24.24 16.61
N ALA A 228 0.03 -25.14 17.38
CA ALA A 228 0.69 -25.90 18.44
C ALA A 228 0.82 -27.39 18.08
N LYS A 229 2.00 -27.97 18.33
CA LYS A 229 2.26 -29.42 18.31
C LYS A 229 2.84 -29.89 19.65
N ILE A 230 2.72 -31.18 19.93
CA ILE A 230 3.24 -31.79 21.16
C ILE A 230 4.09 -33.03 20.87
N THR A 231 5.21 -33.16 21.57
CA THR A 231 5.97 -34.41 21.70
C THR A 231 5.77 -34.96 23.10
N LEU A 232 5.17 -36.15 23.19
CA LEU A 232 4.97 -36.87 24.44
C LEU A 232 5.97 -38.01 24.54
N PHE A 233 6.87 -37.96 25.51
CA PHE A 233 7.88 -38.99 25.73
C PHE A 233 7.31 -40.13 26.59
N PRO A 234 7.08 -41.35 26.04
CA PRO A 234 6.33 -42.41 26.73
C PRO A 234 6.98 -42.90 28.03
N ASN A 235 8.31 -42.82 28.11
CA ASN A 235 9.09 -43.35 29.22
C ASN A 235 9.70 -42.28 30.12
N ALA A 236 9.55 -40.99 29.80
CA ALA A 236 10.09 -39.91 30.62
C ALA A 236 9.14 -39.56 31.77
N ASN A 237 9.72 -39.31 32.94
CA ASN A 237 9.03 -38.74 34.11
C ASN A 237 9.11 -37.20 34.03
N HIS A 238 9.23 -36.50 35.16
CA HIS A 238 9.32 -35.03 35.19
C HIS A 238 10.51 -34.44 34.41
N ASN A 239 11.60 -35.20 34.25
CA ASN A 239 12.82 -34.76 33.57
C ASN A 239 12.73 -34.85 32.03
N SER A 240 11.58 -34.50 31.43
CA SER A 240 11.43 -34.63 29.97
C SER A 240 12.28 -33.65 29.16
N TRP A 241 12.97 -32.71 29.81
CA TRP A 241 13.97 -31.86 29.16
C TRP A 241 15.17 -32.66 28.64
N ASP A 242 15.57 -33.77 29.28
CA ASP A 242 16.68 -34.59 28.81
C ASP A 242 16.45 -35.13 27.38
N PRO A 243 15.33 -35.83 27.09
CA PRO A 243 15.02 -36.25 25.73
C PRO A 243 14.62 -35.08 24.81
N THR A 244 14.14 -33.95 25.35
CA THR A 244 13.88 -32.75 24.53
C THR A 244 15.18 -32.15 23.99
N PHE A 245 16.22 -32.04 24.80
CA PHE A 245 17.52 -31.52 24.38
C PHE A 245 18.24 -32.46 23.42
N ALA A 246 17.84 -33.73 23.38
CA ALA A 246 18.32 -34.72 22.42
C ALA A 246 17.50 -34.78 21.11
N GLU A 247 16.36 -34.07 21.03
CA GLU A 247 15.52 -34.01 19.83
C GLU A 247 16.25 -33.24 18.72
N PRO A 248 16.65 -33.88 17.60
CA PRO A 248 17.50 -33.26 16.58
C PRO A 248 16.90 -31.98 15.98
N ASP A 249 15.57 -31.94 15.88
CA ASP A 249 14.85 -30.84 15.26
C ASP A 249 14.48 -29.71 16.22
N TYR A 250 14.75 -29.85 17.52
CA TYR A 250 14.28 -28.89 18.52
C TYR A 250 14.78 -27.46 18.26
N LEU A 251 16.10 -27.30 18.15
CA LEU A 251 16.70 -25.99 17.89
C LEU A 251 16.52 -25.56 16.43
N SER A 252 16.64 -26.47 15.46
CA SER A 252 16.47 -26.14 14.04
C SER A 252 15.06 -25.61 13.74
N TRP A 253 14.04 -26.21 14.36
CA TRP A 253 12.66 -25.74 14.29
C TRP A 253 12.49 -24.37 14.94
N MET A 254 13.02 -24.16 16.15
CA MET A 254 12.84 -22.90 16.86
C MET A 254 13.50 -21.74 16.08
N PHE A 255 14.75 -21.93 15.65
CA PHE A 255 15.50 -20.90 14.93
C PHE A 255 15.04 -20.67 13.48
N SER A 256 14.17 -21.51 12.92
CA SER A 256 13.61 -21.29 11.58
C SER A 256 12.40 -20.35 11.56
N LYS A 257 11.83 -20.00 12.72
CA LYS A 257 10.62 -19.18 12.80
C LYS A 257 10.92 -17.69 12.86
N TYR A 258 10.08 -16.90 12.19
CA TYR A 258 10.06 -15.44 12.25
C TYR A 258 8.68 -14.97 12.71
N LYS A 259 8.67 -13.94 13.54
CA LYS A 259 7.43 -13.25 13.92
C LYS A 259 6.78 -12.65 12.67
N GLY A 260 5.49 -12.91 12.46
CA GLY A 260 4.72 -12.40 11.32
C GLY A 260 4.79 -13.26 10.05
N GLU A 261 5.51 -14.38 10.04
CA GLU A 261 5.37 -15.36 8.95
C GLU A 261 4.01 -16.06 9.04
N SER A 262 3.20 -15.95 7.99
CA SER A 262 2.03 -16.80 7.81
C SER A 262 2.48 -18.26 7.71
N TYR A 263 2.11 -19.10 8.66
CA TYR A 263 2.54 -20.49 8.71
C TYR A 263 1.39 -21.43 8.39
N SER A 264 1.57 -22.33 7.42
CA SER A 264 0.60 -23.36 7.07
C SER A 264 1.23 -24.74 7.07
N LEU A 265 0.69 -25.61 7.92
CA LEU A 265 1.07 -27.03 7.97
C LEU A 265 0.73 -27.75 6.65
N PHE A 266 -0.34 -27.33 5.97
CA PHE A 266 -0.72 -27.88 4.68
C PHE A 266 0.31 -27.49 3.61
N VAL A 267 0.68 -26.21 3.55
CA VAL A 267 1.69 -25.71 2.60
C VAL A 267 3.04 -26.37 2.86
N ASP A 268 3.47 -26.50 4.11
CA ASP A 268 4.71 -27.20 4.47
C ASP A 268 4.70 -28.65 3.98
N SER A 269 3.58 -29.36 4.19
CA SER A 269 3.41 -30.74 3.72
C SER A 269 3.49 -30.81 2.19
N LEU A 270 2.75 -29.94 1.49
CA LEU A 270 2.76 -29.87 0.03
C LEU A 270 4.17 -29.60 -0.50
N MET A 271 4.89 -28.63 0.08
CA MET A 271 6.24 -28.28 -0.32
C MET A 271 7.26 -29.40 -0.09
N SER A 272 7.03 -30.28 0.90
CA SER A 272 7.87 -31.45 1.13
C SER A 272 7.76 -32.49 0.01
N GLU A 273 6.64 -32.49 -0.72
CA GLU A 273 6.39 -33.35 -1.87
C GLU A 273 6.86 -32.73 -3.19
N MET A 274 7.19 -31.43 -3.23
CA MET A 274 7.59 -30.71 -4.43
C MET A 274 9.06 -30.93 -4.80
N THR A 275 9.30 -31.13 -6.09
CA THR A 275 10.64 -31.02 -6.68
C THR A 275 11.09 -29.56 -6.74
N LEU A 276 12.40 -29.33 -6.90
CA LEU A 276 12.94 -27.99 -7.13
C LEU A 276 12.27 -27.28 -8.31
N LYS A 277 12.02 -28.00 -9.41
CA LYS A 277 11.39 -27.45 -10.61
C LYS A 277 9.95 -27.01 -10.39
N GLU A 278 9.19 -27.75 -9.59
CA GLU A 278 7.82 -27.35 -9.24
C GLU A 278 7.80 -26.15 -8.29
N LYS A 279 8.78 -26.04 -7.37
CA LYS A 279 8.94 -24.86 -6.51
C LYS A 279 9.26 -23.61 -7.33
N ILE A 280 10.21 -23.71 -8.26
CA ILE A 280 10.52 -22.65 -9.22
C ILE A 280 9.30 -22.34 -10.12
N GLY A 281 8.55 -23.37 -10.51
CA GLY A 281 7.34 -23.25 -11.31
C GLY A 281 6.26 -22.40 -10.64
N GLN A 282 6.13 -22.45 -9.31
CA GLN A 282 5.21 -21.57 -8.58
C GLN A 282 5.58 -20.10 -8.70
N LEU A 283 6.85 -19.78 -8.94
CA LEU A 283 7.34 -18.40 -9.06
C LEU A 283 7.09 -17.81 -10.46
N ASN A 284 6.51 -18.56 -11.39
CA ASN A 284 6.35 -18.13 -12.78
C ASN A 284 4.92 -17.66 -13.08
N LEU A 285 4.79 -16.43 -13.60
CA LEU A 285 3.53 -15.83 -14.03
C LEU A 285 3.56 -15.57 -15.54
N VAL A 286 2.65 -16.20 -16.28
CA VAL A 286 2.66 -16.17 -17.76
C VAL A 286 1.40 -15.53 -18.36
N ASN A 287 1.47 -15.09 -19.61
CA ASN A 287 0.31 -14.60 -20.37
C ASN A 287 -0.03 -15.62 -21.48
N GLN A 288 -1.23 -16.19 -21.45
CA GLN A 288 -1.72 -17.19 -22.41
C GLN A 288 -2.49 -16.58 -23.61
N GLY A 289 -2.41 -15.26 -23.79
CA GLY A 289 -3.21 -14.48 -24.73
C GLY A 289 -4.43 -13.83 -24.07
N GLY A 290 -4.90 -12.70 -24.61
CA GLY A 290 -5.92 -11.85 -23.98
C GLY A 290 -5.51 -10.38 -24.10
N ALA A 291 -5.65 -9.61 -23.02
CA ALA A 291 -5.10 -8.26 -22.94
C ALA A 291 -3.56 -8.31 -23.04
N VAL A 292 -2.99 -7.45 -23.88
CA VAL A 292 -1.55 -7.29 -24.09
C VAL A 292 -1.15 -5.92 -23.56
N THR A 293 -0.49 -5.90 -22.40
CA THR A 293 -0.03 -4.67 -21.73
C THR A 293 1.49 -4.45 -21.84
N GLY A 294 2.21 -5.37 -22.50
CA GLY A 294 3.65 -5.29 -22.73
C GLY A 294 4.08 -5.97 -24.04
N ALA A 295 5.39 -5.96 -24.35
CA ALA A 295 5.90 -6.34 -25.67
C ALA A 295 6.04 -7.87 -25.91
N VAL A 296 5.98 -8.71 -24.87
CA VAL A 296 6.32 -10.15 -24.93
C VAL A 296 5.12 -11.03 -24.56
N ILE A 297 4.76 -12.01 -25.39
CA ILE A 297 3.68 -12.99 -25.07
C ILE A 297 4.30 -14.36 -24.80
N SER A 298 3.83 -15.08 -23.78
CA SER A 298 4.34 -16.39 -23.41
C SER A 298 3.96 -17.48 -24.43
N LYS A 299 4.84 -18.47 -24.61
CA LYS A 299 4.64 -19.61 -25.54
C LYS A 299 4.49 -20.92 -24.77
N ASN A 300 3.76 -21.87 -25.37
CA ASN A 300 3.55 -23.25 -24.88
C ASN A 300 3.00 -23.31 -23.44
N VAL A 301 2.09 -22.39 -23.09
CA VAL A 301 1.59 -22.23 -21.72
C VAL A 301 0.95 -23.51 -21.17
N GLU A 302 0.09 -24.20 -21.92
CA GLU A 302 -0.55 -25.43 -21.41
C GLU A 302 0.45 -26.56 -21.13
N GLU A 303 1.50 -26.69 -21.93
CA GLU A 303 2.56 -27.69 -21.70
C GLU A 303 3.32 -27.38 -20.39
N LYS A 304 3.64 -26.10 -20.16
CA LYS A 304 4.25 -25.63 -18.91
C LYS A 304 3.35 -25.87 -17.70
N ILE A 305 2.03 -25.67 -17.83
CA ILE A 305 1.07 -25.97 -16.77
C ILE A 305 1.09 -27.46 -16.43
N ARG A 306 1.03 -28.36 -17.43
CA ARG A 306 1.12 -29.82 -17.20
C ARG A 306 2.44 -30.22 -16.54
N ALA A 307 3.52 -29.52 -16.83
CA ALA A 307 4.83 -29.73 -16.22
C ALA A 307 5.00 -29.13 -14.82
N GLY A 308 3.99 -28.45 -14.26
CA GLY A 308 4.07 -27.79 -12.96
C GLY A 308 4.95 -26.54 -12.95
N GLN A 309 5.13 -25.89 -14.10
CA GLN A 309 6.05 -24.76 -14.33
C GLN A 309 5.35 -23.38 -14.33
N VAL A 310 4.10 -23.31 -13.85
CA VAL A 310 3.29 -22.08 -13.84
C VAL A 310 2.60 -21.93 -12.49
N GLY A 311 2.80 -20.78 -11.84
CA GLY A 311 2.17 -20.41 -10.58
C GLY A 311 0.88 -19.61 -10.78
N GLY A 312 0.81 -18.81 -11.85
CA GLY A 312 -0.36 -18.04 -12.22
C GLY A 312 -0.38 -17.65 -13.69
N ILE A 313 -1.54 -17.18 -14.14
CA ILE A 313 -1.76 -16.62 -15.46
C ILE A 313 -2.31 -15.20 -15.36
N PHE A 314 -1.95 -14.35 -16.31
CA PHE A 314 -2.42 -12.96 -16.37
C PHE A 314 -3.01 -12.61 -17.75
N GLY A 315 -3.98 -11.68 -17.76
CA GLY A 315 -4.47 -10.99 -18.97
C GLY A 315 -5.61 -11.69 -19.70
N SER A 316 -6.07 -12.84 -19.22
CA SER A 316 -7.16 -13.62 -19.80
C SER A 316 -8.40 -13.60 -18.91
N ARG A 317 -9.60 -13.57 -19.49
CA ARG A 317 -10.90 -13.56 -18.80
C ARG A 317 -11.90 -14.53 -19.43
N SER A 318 -13.11 -14.62 -18.86
CA SER A 318 -14.15 -15.64 -19.06
C SER A 318 -14.06 -16.78 -18.07
N ALA A 319 -15.08 -16.90 -17.21
CA ALA A 319 -15.20 -17.97 -16.22
C ALA A 319 -15.03 -19.37 -16.87
N SER A 320 -15.64 -19.62 -18.03
CA SER A 320 -15.53 -20.92 -18.72
C SER A 320 -14.13 -21.18 -19.28
N LYS A 321 -13.51 -20.17 -19.91
CA LYS A 321 -12.14 -20.28 -20.44
C LYS A 321 -11.15 -20.52 -19.30
N MET A 322 -11.27 -19.76 -18.21
CA MET A 322 -10.35 -19.85 -17.07
C MET A 322 -10.53 -21.16 -16.31
N ARG A 323 -11.77 -21.67 -16.21
CA ARG A 323 -12.03 -23.00 -15.69
C ARG A 323 -11.29 -24.09 -16.48
N GLY A 324 -11.35 -24.04 -17.82
CA GLY A 324 -10.65 -25.01 -18.66
C GLY A 324 -9.14 -25.04 -18.42
N ILE A 325 -8.52 -23.86 -18.22
CA ILE A 325 -7.09 -23.77 -17.90
C ILE A 325 -6.81 -24.31 -16.49
N GLN A 326 -7.65 -23.98 -15.51
CA GLN A 326 -7.54 -24.49 -14.15
C GLN A 326 -7.68 -26.03 -14.11
N GLU A 327 -8.54 -26.61 -14.95
CA GLU A 327 -8.67 -28.06 -15.08
C GLU A 327 -7.38 -28.73 -15.56
N ILE A 328 -6.60 -28.10 -16.43
CA ILE A 328 -5.28 -28.61 -16.85
C ILE A 328 -4.35 -28.64 -15.63
N ALA A 329 -4.27 -27.54 -14.87
CA ALA A 329 -3.42 -27.47 -13.68
C ALA A 329 -3.78 -28.53 -12.64
N VAL A 330 -5.07 -28.65 -12.30
CA VAL A 330 -5.56 -29.54 -11.25
C VAL A 330 -5.55 -31.02 -11.66
N LYS A 331 -5.91 -31.35 -12.90
CA LYS A 331 -6.11 -32.74 -13.33
C LYS A 331 -4.93 -33.35 -14.10
N GLN A 332 -4.03 -32.53 -14.65
CA GLN A 332 -2.99 -32.98 -15.58
C GLN A 332 -1.56 -32.63 -15.14
N SER A 333 -1.37 -31.89 -14.05
CA SER A 333 -0.07 -31.74 -13.40
C SER A 333 0.13 -32.79 -12.29
N ARG A 334 1.38 -33.04 -11.88
CA ARG A 334 1.70 -34.10 -10.90
C ARG A 334 1.06 -33.89 -9.52
N LEU A 335 1.09 -32.64 -9.04
CA LEU A 335 0.59 -32.26 -7.70
C LEU A 335 -0.78 -31.57 -7.72
N GLY A 336 -1.34 -31.27 -8.89
CA GLY A 336 -2.66 -30.65 -9.00
C GLY A 336 -2.76 -29.25 -8.39
N ILE A 337 -1.65 -28.52 -8.27
CA ILE A 337 -1.62 -27.19 -7.64
C ILE A 337 -2.40 -26.18 -8.51
N PRO A 338 -3.41 -25.47 -7.99
CA PRO A 338 -4.20 -24.51 -8.75
C PRO A 338 -3.38 -23.27 -9.13
N LEU A 339 -3.79 -22.60 -10.20
CA LEU A 339 -3.22 -21.34 -10.68
C LEU A 339 -3.95 -20.15 -10.09
N LEU A 340 -3.21 -19.05 -9.88
CA LEU A 340 -3.79 -17.72 -9.74
C LEU A 340 -4.21 -17.18 -11.11
N THR A 341 -5.32 -16.44 -11.17
CA THR A 341 -5.77 -15.73 -12.39
C THR A 341 -5.80 -14.22 -12.14
N ALA A 342 -4.97 -13.48 -12.88
CA ALA A 342 -4.75 -12.06 -12.65
C ALA A 342 -5.12 -11.16 -13.83
N MET A 343 -5.50 -9.92 -13.53
CA MET A 343 -5.74 -8.89 -14.54
C MET A 343 -5.57 -7.48 -13.96
N ASP A 344 -5.30 -6.50 -14.81
CA ASP A 344 -5.39 -5.08 -14.47
C ASP A 344 -6.87 -4.64 -14.40
N VAL A 345 -7.47 -4.72 -13.22
CA VAL A 345 -8.82 -4.20 -12.92
C VAL A 345 -8.65 -2.89 -12.14
N ILE A 346 -8.25 -1.83 -12.85
CA ILE A 346 -7.74 -0.59 -12.25
C ILE A 346 -8.87 0.28 -11.68
N HIS A 347 -9.86 0.62 -12.52
CA HIS A 347 -10.99 1.47 -12.14
C HIS A 347 -12.33 0.87 -12.60
N GLY A 348 -12.43 -0.45 -12.58
CA GLY A 348 -13.61 -1.19 -12.99
C GLY A 348 -13.25 -2.43 -13.80
N HIS A 349 -14.18 -3.39 -13.91
CA HIS A 349 -14.03 -4.55 -14.81
C HIS A 349 -14.68 -4.25 -16.16
N GLN A 350 -16.01 -4.32 -16.28
CA GLN A 350 -16.70 -3.82 -17.47
C GLN A 350 -17.57 -2.61 -17.16
N THR A 351 -18.12 -2.52 -15.95
CA THR A 351 -18.58 -1.24 -15.42
C THR A 351 -17.35 -0.41 -15.08
N ILE A 352 -16.97 0.47 -16.00
CA ILE A 352 -15.82 1.36 -15.87
C ILE A 352 -16.23 2.63 -15.11
N PHE A 353 -15.51 2.96 -14.04
CA PHE A 353 -15.65 4.18 -13.25
C PHE A 353 -14.73 5.29 -13.81
N PRO A 354 -14.69 6.50 -13.22
CA PRO A 354 -13.66 7.46 -13.59
C PRO A 354 -12.26 6.90 -13.39
N ILE A 355 -11.30 7.33 -14.21
CA ILE A 355 -9.87 7.02 -13.99
C ILE A 355 -9.47 7.38 -12.55
N PRO A 356 -8.51 6.66 -11.92
CA PRO A 356 -8.17 6.86 -10.50
C PRO A 356 -7.90 8.31 -10.09
N LEU A 357 -7.22 9.11 -10.92
CA LEU A 357 -6.99 10.54 -10.65
C LEU A 357 -8.28 11.36 -10.60
N GLY A 358 -9.24 11.03 -11.46
CA GLY A 358 -10.57 11.65 -11.41
C GLY A 358 -11.35 11.18 -10.19
N MET A 359 -11.31 9.87 -9.91
CA MET A 359 -12.00 9.28 -8.77
C MET A 359 -11.48 9.83 -7.43
N SER A 360 -10.18 10.11 -7.30
CA SER A 360 -9.60 10.71 -6.10
C SER A 360 -10.15 12.11 -5.82
N CYS A 361 -10.60 12.84 -6.85
CA CYS A 361 -11.23 14.15 -6.69
C CYS A 361 -12.57 14.10 -5.95
N THR A 362 -13.15 12.92 -5.73
CA THR A 362 -14.32 12.77 -4.86
C THR A 362 -14.02 13.04 -3.38
N TRP A 363 -12.77 12.83 -2.95
CA TRP A 363 -12.33 12.84 -1.54
C TRP A 363 -13.26 12.01 -0.64
N ASP A 364 -13.73 10.88 -1.15
CA ASP A 364 -14.67 10.00 -0.47
C ASP A 364 -14.12 8.57 -0.46
N PRO A 365 -13.27 8.23 0.52
CA PRO A 365 -12.69 6.88 0.63
C PRO A 365 -13.74 5.79 0.74
N GLN A 366 -14.93 6.08 1.27
CA GLN A 366 -16.00 5.09 1.35
C GLN A 366 -16.60 4.83 -0.05
N LEU A 367 -16.85 5.89 -0.82
CA LEU A 367 -17.30 5.75 -2.22
C LEU A 367 -16.28 4.97 -3.05
N ILE A 368 -14.99 5.27 -2.89
CA ILE A 368 -13.88 4.58 -3.58
C ILE A 368 -13.78 3.11 -3.15
N GLN A 369 -13.98 2.79 -1.87
CA GLN A 369 -14.04 1.41 -1.41
C GLN A 369 -15.16 0.63 -2.13
N GLU A 370 -16.32 1.25 -2.34
CA GLU A 370 -17.45 0.63 -3.05
C GLU A 370 -17.19 0.45 -4.55
N THR A 371 -16.38 1.31 -5.20
CA THR A 371 -15.97 1.08 -6.61
C THR A 371 -15.07 -0.14 -6.71
N ALA A 372 -14.07 -0.28 -5.83
CA ALA A 372 -13.23 -1.47 -5.74
C ALA A 372 -14.04 -2.73 -5.44
N ARG A 373 -15.03 -2.65 -4.54
CA ARG A 373 -15.95 -3.75 -4.22
C ARG A 373 -16.81 -4.17 -5.41
N THR A 374 -17.28 -3.20 -6.20
CA THR A 374 -18.05 -3.47 -7.43
C THR A 374 -17.17 -4.12 -8.49
N ALA A 375 -15.95 -3.60 -8.68
CA ALA A 375 -14.97 -4.16 -9.60
C ALA A 375 -14.57 -5.60 -9.22
N ALA A 376 -14.34 -5.89 -7.93
CA ALA A 376 -14.06 -7.24 -7.45
C ALA A 376 -15.19 -8.23 -7.76
N ARG A 377 -16.45 -7.83 -7.57
CA ARG A 377 -17.61 -8.68 -7.88
C ARG A 377 -17.66 -9.02 -9.36
N GLU A 378 -17.56 -8.01 -10.23
CA GLU A 378 -17.58 -8.25 -11.68
C GLU A 378 -16.38 -9.09 -12.15
N ALA A 379 -15.18 -8.79 -11.68
CA ALA A 379 -13.96 -9.49 -12.09
C ALA A 379 -13.95 -10.96 -11.64
N THR A 380 -14.32 -11.22 -10.38
CA THR A 380 -14.43 -12.59 -9.84
C THR A 380 -15.54 -13.39 -10.50
N ALA A 381 -16.64 -12.74 -10.91
CA ALA A 381 -17.67 -13.39 -11.73
C ALA A 381 -17.17 -13.79 -13.13
N ASP A 382 -16.08 -13.17 -13.62
CA ASP A 382 -15.44 -13.44 -14.91
C ASP A 382 -14.16 -14.30 -14.79
N GLY A 383 -13.93 -14.90 -13.62
CA GLY A 383 -12.81 -15.81 -13.36
C GLY A 383 -11.49 -15.15 -12.97
N ILE A 384 -11.50 -13.90 -12.51
CA ILE A 384 -10.30 -13.17 -12.07
C ILE A 384 -10.28 -13.09 -10.53
N MET A 385 -9.23 -13.61 -9.90
CA MET A 385 -9.10 -13.66 -8.43
C MET A 385 -7.98 -12.78 -7.87
N TRP A 386 -7.12 -12.24 -8.74
CA TRP A 386 -6.00 -11.39 -8.36
C TRP A 386 -5.94 -10.14 -9.25
N ASN A 387 -5.74 -8.97 -8.66
CA ASN A 387 -5.75 -7.70 -9.37
C ASN A 387 -4.46 -6.92 -9.15
N PHE A 388 -3.96 -6.29 -10.21
CA PHE A 388 -2.83 -5.37 -10.18
C PHE A 388 -3.27 -3.93 -9.86
N SER A 389 -3.90 -3.76 -8.69
CA SER A 389 -4.38 -2.48 -8.14
C SER A 389 -4.50 -2.57 -6.61
N PRO A 390 -4.33 -1.44 -5.89
CA PRO A 390 -4.22 -0.06 -6.39
C PRO A 390 -2.83 0.37 -6.85
N MET A 391 -2.79 1.22 -7.88
CA MET A 391 -1.63 2.06 -8.18
C MET A 391 -1.65 3.27 -7.24
N VAL A 392 -0.57 3.50 -6.50
CA VAL A 392 -0.51 4.49 -5.41
C VAL A 392 0.72 5.41 -5.49
N ASP A 393 1.36 5.46 -6.65
CA ASP A 393 2.56 6.27 -6.85
C ASP A 393 2.21 7.76 -6.72
N ILE A 394 2.87 8.45 -5.78
CA ILE A 394 2.80 9.90 -5.72
C ILE A 394 3.51 10.47 -6.95
N SER A 395 2.84 11.38 -7.66
CA SER A 395 3.44 12.15 -8.75
C SER A 395 3.21 13.64 -8.57
N ARG A 396 4.24 14.42 -8.93
CA ARG A 396 4.23 15.88 -8.99
C ARG A 396 4.65 16.38 -10.37
N ASP A 397 4.62 15.48 -11.34
CA ASP A 397 4.99 15.75 -12.72
C ASP A 397 3.85 15.32 -13.65
N PRO A 398 2.96 16.24 -14.05
CA PRO A 398 1.82 15.93 -14.91
C PRO A 398 2.23 15.52 -16.33
N ARG A 399 3.50 15.63 -16.73
CA ARG A 399 3.96 15.09 -18.02
C ARG A 399 3.88 13.56 -18.04
N TRP A 400 4.03 12.91 -16.89
CA TRP A 400 3.99 11.46 -16.77
C TRP A 400 2.56 10.93 -16.96
N GLY A 401 2.37 10.10 -17.98
CA GLY A 401 1.03 9.60 -18.36
C GLY A 401 0.33 8.78 -17.28
N ARG A 402 1.10 8.04 -16.47
CA ARG A 402 0.55 7.19 -15.40
C ARG A 402 0.04 7.98 -14.19
N MET A 403 0.17 9.31 -14.18
CA MET A 403 -0.53 10.13 -13.19
C MET A 403 -2.05 9.88 -13.21
N ALA A 404 -2.61 9.46 -14.35
CA ALA A 404 -4.00 9.03 -14.51
C ALA A 404 -4.38 7.84 -13.59
N GLU A 405 -3.43 6.95 -13.28
CA GLU A 405 -3.63 5.73 -12.51
C GLU A 405 -3.53 5.94 -11.00
N GLY A 406 -2.91 7.04 -10.58
CA GLY A 406 -2.68 7.36 -9.17
C GLY A 406 -3.78 8.24 -8.58
N SER A 407 -3.51 8.76 -7.38
CA SER A 407 -4.43 9.64 -6.64
C SER A 407 -3.91 11.07 -6.46
N GLY A 408 -2.94 11.48 -7.29
CA GLY A 408 -2.39 12.84 -7.31
C GLY A 408 -1.10 13.00 -6.48
N GLU A 409 -0.93 14.17 -5.87
CA GLU A 409 0.36 14.64 -5.34
C GLU A 409 0.55 14.47 -3.82
N ASP A 410 -0.52 14.12 -3.08
CA ASP A 410 -0.55 14.17 -1.62
C ASP A 410 -0.46 12.78 -0.95
N PRO A 411 0.54 12.54 -0.08
CA PRO A 411 0.72 11.25 0.59
C PRO A 411 -0.42 10.89 1.55
N PHE A 412 -1.04 11.86 2.22
CA PHE A 412 -2.10 11.58 3.20
C PHE A 412 -3.38 11.09 2.51
N LEU A 413 -3.84 11.83 1.50
CA LEU A 413 -5.00 11.46 0.69
C LEU A 413 -4.72 10.15 -0.07
N GLY A 414 -3.54 10.01 -0.68
CA GLY A 414 -3.10 8.78 -1.34
C GLY A 414 -3.15 7.58 -0.38
N SER A 415 -2.73 7.75 0.86
CA SER A 415 -2.80 6.70 1.90
C SER A 415 -4.23 6.31 2.26
N LYS A 416 -5.16 7.28 2.35
CA LYS A 416 -6.58 6.98 2.60
C LYS A 416 -7.22 6.20 1.45
N ILE A 417 -6.88 6.55 0.21
CA ILE A 417 -7.38 5.89 -0.99
C ILE A 417 -6.78 4.49 -1.14
N ALA A 418 -5.48 4.33 -0.91
CA ALA A 418 -4.80 3.04 -0.94
C ALA A 418 -5.49 2.03 0.00
N ALA A 419 -5.72 2.42 1.25
CA ALA A 419 -6.40 1.57 2.23
C ALA A 419 -7.86 1.26 1.84
N ALA A 420 -8.60 2.23 1.29
CA ALA A 420 -9.97 2.03 0.82
C ALA A 420 -10.04 1.02 -0.33
N MET A 421 -9.16 1.12 -1.33
CA MET A 421 -9.11 0.21 -2.47
C MET A 421 -8.80 -1.23 -2.01
N VAL A 422 -7.77 -1.40 -1.16
CA VAL A 422 -7.40 -2.73 -0.62
C VAL A 422 -8.57 -3.38 0.12
N ARG A 423 -9.24 -2.63 1.03
CA ARG A 423 -10.42 -3.14 1.75
C ARG A 423 -11.57 -3.47 0.81
N GLY A 424 -11.79 -2.66 -0.23
CA GLY A 424 -12.84 -2.90 -1.22
C GLY A 424 -12.65 -4.21 -1.97
N TYR A 425 -11.42 -4.50 -2.39
CA TYR A 425 -11.08 -5.75 -3.08
C TYR A 425 -11.11 -6.97 -2.16
N GLN A 426 -10.42 -6.90 -1.02
CA GLN A 426 -10.12 -8.09 -0.22
C GLN A 426 -11.15 -8.39 0.87
N GLN A 427 -11.86 -7.37 1.38
CA GLN A 427 -12.69 -7.47 2.58
C GLN A 427 -11.94 -8.17 3.74
N ASP A 428 -12.66 -8.87 4.61
CA ASP A 428 -12.10 -9.55 5.78
C ASP A 428 -11.83 -11.06 5.55
N ASP A 429 -12.30 -11.63 4.43
CA ASP A 429 -12.14 -13.05 4.09
C ASP A 429 -11.83 -13.24 2.61
N LEU A 430 -10.57 -13.57 2.29
CA LEU A 430 -10.12 -13.80 0.92
C LEU A 430 -10.70 -15.07 0.29
N ALA A 431 -11.22 -16.03 1.07
CA ALA A 431 -11.81 -17.26 0.55
C ALA A 431 -13.26 -17.06 0.05
N ASP A 432 -13.85 -15.87 0.23
CA ASP A 432 -15.13 -15.52 -0.39
C ASP A 432 -14.96 -15.48 -1.93
N PRO A 433 -15.81 -16.16 -2.73
CA PRO A 433 -15.70 -16.18 -4.18
C PRO A 433 -15.91 -14.81 -4.85
N THR A 434 -16.30 -13.79 -4.08
CA THR A 434 -16.54 -12.43 -4.56
C THR A 434 -15.40 -11.47 -4.19
N THR A 435 -14.46 -11.85 -3.31
CA THR A 435 -13.27 -11.06 -2.98
C THR A 435 -12.13 -11.32 -3.95
N MET A 436 -11.21 -10.37 -4.04
CA MET A 436 -10.11 -10.41 -4.99
C MET A 436 -8.83 -10.01 -4.30
N LEU A 437 -7.76 -10.78 -4.48
CA LEU A 437 -6.42 -10.47 -3.97
C LEU A 437 -5.96 -9.14 -4.59
N ALA A 438 -5.59 -8.16 -3.76
CA ALA A 438 -5.13 -6.85 -4.23
C ALA A 438 -3.60 -6.81 -4.33
N CYS A 439 -3.10 -5.95 -5.21
CA CYS A 439 -1.68 -5.75 -5.44
C CYS A 439 -1.34 -4.25 -5.48
N VAL A 440 -0.68 -3.75 -4.44
CA VAL A 440 -0.25 -2.35 -4.44
C VAL A 440 0.94 -2.16 -5.39
N LYS A 441 0.88 -1.15 -6.25
CA LYS A 441 1.90 -0.86 -7.28
C LYS A 441 2.18 0.64 -7.44
N HIS A 442 3.35 1.05 -7.93
CA HIS A 442 4.53 0.26 -8.29
C HIS A 442 5.64 0.56 -7.27
N TYR A 443 6.07 -0.44 -6.50
CA TYR A 443 6.97 -0.23 -5.36
C TYR A 443 8.43 -0.06 -5.85
N ALA A 444 9.04 1.13 -5.79
CA ALA A 444 8.54 2.36 -5.16
C ALA A 444 8.97 3.65 -5.86
N ALA A 445 8.21 4.72 -5.57
CA ALA A 445 8.42 6.11 -6.00
C ALA A 445 8.47 6.29 -7.51
N TYR A 446 7.74 5.44 -8.24
CA TYR A 446 7.78 5.41 -9.69
C TYR A 446 7.27 6.70 -10.34
N GLY A 447 6.38 7.43 -9.66
CA GLY A 447 5.84 8.72 -10.09
C GLY A 447 6.77 9.93 -10.01
N ALA A 448 8.07 9.71 -9.80
CA ALA A 448 9.09 10.77 -9.83
C ALA A 448 10.10 10.64 -11.00
N PRO A 449 9.72 10.21 -12.22
CA PRO A 449 10.70 9.97 -13.26
C PRO A 449 11.26 11.30 -13.80
N GLU A 450 12.56 11.34 -14.09
CA GLU A 450 13.21 12.51 -14.68
C GLU A 450 12.49 12.95 -15.97
N GLY A 451 12.19 14.24 -16.05
CA GLY A 451 11.48 14.84 -17.18
C GLY A 451 10.02 14.39 -17.35
N GLY A 452 9.46 13.68 -16.36
CA GLY A 452 8.13 13.10 -16.43
C GLY A 452 8.00 12.05 -17.53
N ARG A 453 9.11 11.44 -17.95
CA ARG A 453 9.15 10.41 -18.99
C ARG A 453 9.10 9.04 -18.35
N ASP A 454 8.11 8.24 -18.72
CA ASP A 454 7.91 6.89 -18.18
C ASP A 454 9.21 6.05 -18.25
N TYR A 455 9.41 5.19 -17.25
CA TYR A 455 10.61 4.35 -17.06
C TYR A 455 11.94 5.09 -16.83
N ALA A 456 11.97 6.44 -16.89
CA ALA A 456 13.21 7.18 -16.70
C ALA A 456 13.75 7.05 -15.27
N THR A 457 15.00 7.50 -15.09
CA THR A 457 15.67 7.55 -13.79
C THR A 457 14.80 8.21 -12.73
N VAL A 458 14.80 7.65 -11.53
CA VAL A 458 14.26 8.27 -10.32
C VAL A 458 15.42 8.43 -9.34
N ASP A 459 15.56 9.61 -8.77
CA ASP A 459 16.53 9.89 -7.70
C ASP A 459 15.93 10.85 -6.67
N MET A 460 16.15 10.54 -5.39
CA MET A 460 15.77 11.40 -4.27
C MET A 460 16.47 10.94 -2.99
N SER A 461 16.54 11.82 -1.98
CA SER A 461 17.03 11.42 -0.66
C SER A 461 16.08 10.42 0.02
N ARG A 462 16.61 9.58 0.91
CA ARG A 462 15.80 8.68 1.74
C ARG A 462 14.80 9.43 2.62
N VAL A 463 15.16 10.62 3.11
CA VAL A 463 14.25 11.50 3.87
C VAL A 463 13.02 11.87 3.02
N ARG A 464 13.23 12.26 1.75
CA ARG A 464 12.15 12.55 0.82
C ARG A 464 11.30 11.32 0.55
N LEU A 465 11.96 10.19 0.26
CA LEU A 465 11.29 8.91 -0.01
C LEU A 465 10.32 8.54 1.13
N HIS A 466 10.77 8.57 2.38
CA HIS A 466 9.96 8.20 3.55
C HIS A 466 8.83 9.18 3.87
N ASN A 467 9.07 10.50 3.79
CA ASN A 467 8.05 11.49 4.10
C ASN A 467 7.02 11.67 2.97
N GLU A 468 7.46 11.61 1.71
CA GLU A 468 6.69 12.14 0.58
C GLU A 468 6.22 11.08 -0.44
N TYR A 469 6.79 9.88 -0.45
CA TYR A 469 6.46 8.88 -1.50
C TYR A 469 6.06 7.53 -0.94
N LEU A 470 6.68 7.05 0.15
CA LEU A 470 6.36 5.77 0.76
C LEU A 470 5.01 5.65 1.51
N PRO A 471 4.39 6.73 2.06
CA PRO A 471 3.21 6.57 2.90
C PRO A 471 2.03 5.81 2.27
N PRO A 472 1.65 6.03 0.99
CA PRO A 472 0.54 5.28 0.39
C PRO A 472 0.78 3.77 0.29
N TYR A 473 2.01 3.33 -0.01
CA TYR A 473 2.33 1.90 -0.02
C TYR A 473 2.27 1.31 1.39
N LYS A 474 2.79 2.02 2.40
CA LYS A 474 2.67 1.59 3.79
C LYS A 474 1.21 1.46 4.20
N ALA A 475 0.35 2.40 3.81
CA ALA A 475 -1.07 2.35 4.11
C ALA A 475 -1.78 1.15 3.45
N ALA A 476 -1.35 0.72 2.26
CA ALA A 476 -1.83 -0.51 1.65
C ALA A 476 -1.40 -1.76 2.43
N VAL A 477 -0.14 -1.80 2.89
CA VAL A 477 0.39 -2.87 3.75
C VAL A 477 -0.34 -2.93 5.08
N ASP A 478 -0.51 -1.80 5.76
CA ASP A 478 -1.26 -1.70 7.02
C ASP A 478 -2.75 -2.07 6.84
N ALA A 479 -3.30 -1.93 5.63
CA ALA A 479 -4.64 -2.38 5.27
C ALA A 479 -4.72 -3.88 4.91
N GLY A 480 -3.60 -4.60 4.95
CA GLY A 480 -3.53 -6.04 4.73
C GLY A 480 -3.45 -6.45 3.26
N VAL A 481 -2.93 -5.60 2.36
CA VAL A 481 -2.77 -5.96 0.94
C VAL A 481 -2.03 -7.28 0.77
N GLY A 482 -2.53 -8.16 -0.10
CA GLY A 482 -2.00 -9.51 -0.25
C GLY A 482 -0.72 -9.59 -1.08
N THR A 483 -0.51 -8.66 -2.01
CA THR A 483 0.67 -8.62 -2.87
C THR A 483 1.21 -7.21 -3.11
N VAL A 484 2.49 -7.13 -3.48
CA VAL A 484 3.16 -5.89 -3.89
C VAL A 484 3.78 -6.11 -5.27
N MET A 485 3.64 -5.15 -6.18
CA MET A 485 4.30 -5.16 -7.48
C MET A 485 5.56 -4.29 -7.44
N THR A 486 6.65 -4.77 -8.04
CA THR A 486 7.86 -3.94 -8.22
C THR A 486 7.63 -2.78 -9.19
N SER A 487 8.56 -1.81 -9.25
CA SER A 487 8.56 -0.77 -10.27
C SER A 487 9.71 -0.95 -11.28
N PHE A 488 9.61 -0.23 -12.40
CA PHE A 488 10.63 -0.21 -13.46
C PHE A 488 11.86 0.62 -13.10
N ASN A 489 11.67 1.70 -12.33
CA ASN A 489 12.72 2.68 -12.06
C ASN A 489 13.83 2.17 -11.12
N VAL A 490 14.91 2.94 -11.06
CA VAL A 490 15.95 2.79 -10.03
C VAL A 490 15.59 3.56 -8.75
N ILE A 491 16.10 3.10 -7.61
CA ILE A 491 16.20 3.86 -6.35
C ILE A 491 17.63 3.70 -5.85
N ASP A 492 18.29 4.82 -5.54
CA ASP A 492 19.73 4.87 -5.27
C ASP A 492 20.56 4.18 -6.38
N TYR A 493 20.15 4.39 -7.65
CA TYR A 493 20.74 3.78 -8.85
C TYR A 493 20.66 2.24 -8.94
N VAL A 494 19.92 1.58 -8.05
CA VAL A 494 19.62 0.14 -8.14
C VAL A 494 18.20 -0.03 -8.67
N PRO A 495 17.96 -0.75 -9.79
CA PRO A 495 16.62 -1.09 -10.25
C PRO A 495 15.78 -1.64 -9.12
N ALA A 496 14.52 -1.21 -9.01
CA ALA A 496 13.68 -1.57 -7.88
C ALA A 496 13.66 -3.09 -7.72
N SER A 497 13.47 -3.88 -8.78
CA SER A 497 13.46 -5.35 -8.74
C SER A 497 14.75 -6.03 -8.19
N ALA A 498 15.87 -5.33 -7.96
CA ALA A 498 17.05 -5.84 -7.26
C ALA A 498 17.34 -5.13 -5.91
N ASN A 499 16.45 -4.24 -5.45
CA ASN A 499 16.71 -3.34 -4.34
C ASN A 499 16.35 -3.97 -2.97
N LYS A 500 17.34 -4.56 -2.30
CA LYS A 500 17.20 -5.16 -0.96
C LYS A 500 16.68 -4.20 0.10
N TYR A 501 17.04 -2.92 0.03
CA TYR A 501 16.57 -1.93 1.00
C TYR A 501 15.05 -1.78 0.92
N LEU A 502 14.48 -1.73 -0.28
CA LEU A 502 13.03 -1.61 -0.45
C LEU A 502 12.31 -2.85 0.11
N TYR A 503 12.68 -4.06 -0.31
CA TYR A 503 11.87 -5.25 -0.01
C TYR A 503 12.22 -5.97 1.28
N GLN A 504 13.51 -6.02 1.67
CA GLN A 504 13.88 -6.61 2.96
C GLN A 504 13.72 -5.58 4.06
N THR A 505 14.44 -4.46 3.97
CA THR A 505 14.53 -3.51 5.08
C THR A 505 13.23 -2.74 5.28
N VAL A 506 12.66 -2.11 4.25
CA VAL A 506 11.45 -1.30 4.44
C VAL A 506 10.19 -2.18 4.48
N LEU A 507 9.92 -2.93 3.41
CA LEU A 507 8.66 -3.66 3.27
C LEU A 507 8.48 -4.77 4.32
N ARG A 508 9.53 -5.55 4.61
CA ARG A 508 9.43 -6.70 5.51
C ARG A 508 9.90 -6.41 6.93
N ASP A 509 11.12 -5.90 7.12
CA ASP A 509 11.67 -5.68 8.47
C ASP A 509 10.96 -4.54 9.21
N GLN A 510 10.68 -3.42 8.53
CA GLN A 510 10.02 -2.25 9.15
C GLN A 510 8.49 -2.35 9.12
N TRP A 511 7.88 -2.78 8.01
CA TRP A 511 6.41 -2.77 7.87
C TRP A 511 5.76 -4.13 8.15
N GLY A 512 6.52 -5.22 8.22
CA GLY A 512 5.98 -6.54 8.56
C GLY A 512 5.13 -7.18 7.47
N PHE A 513 5.33 -6.84 6.19
CA PHE A 513 4.57 -7.42 5.08
C PHE A 513 4.79 -8.93 4.98
N ASP A 514 3.70 -9.69 5.03
CA ASP A 514 3.69 -11.16 5.06
C ASP A 514 3.25 -11.80 3.72
N GLY A 515 2.77 -10.99 2.76
CA GLY A 515 2.41 -11.42 1.42
C GLY A 515 3.60 -11.69 0.50
N PHE A 516 3.32 -11.79 -0.81
CA PHE A 516 4.33 -12.01 -1.83
C PHE A 516 4.53 -10.81 -2.76
N VAL A 517 5.75 -10.69 -3.29
CA VAL A 517 6.13 -9.63 -4.23
C VAL A 517 6.19 -10.20 -5.64
N VAL A 518 5.44 -9.60 -6.56
CA VAL A 518 5.48 -9.91 -8.00
C VAL A 518 6.25 -8.83 -8.73
N THR A 519 6.99 -9.18 -9.77
CA THR A 519 7.58 -8.18 -10.66
C THR A 519 6.51 -7.44 -11.46
N ASP A 520 6.78 -6.20 -11.86
CA ASP A 520 6.11 -5.67 -13.06
C ASP A 520 6.60 -6.42 -14.32
N TYR A 521 5.96 -6.15 -15.45
CA TYR A 521 6.19 -6.79 -16.74
C TYR A 521 7.68 -6.85 -17.09
N THR A 522 8.26 -8.05 -17.15
CA THR A 522 9.66 -8.27 -17.55
C THR A 522 10.74 -7.47 -16.80
N THR A 523 10.46 -6.90 -15.63
CA THR A 523 11.44 -6.03 -14.94
C THR A 523 12.72 -6.76 -14.53
N ILE A 524 12.69 -8.09 -14.34
CA ILE A 524 13.92 -8.89 -14.15
C ILE A 524 14.81 -8.80 -15.39
N ASN A 525 14.26 -9.03 -16.58
CA ASN A 525 14.99 -8.97 -17.83
C ASN A 525 15.48 -7.54 -18.12
N GLU A 526 14.70 -6.54 -17.75
CA GLU A 526 15.02 -5.14 -17.97
C GLU A 526 16.17 -4.64 -17.08
N MET A 527 16.55 -5.38 -16.04
CA MET A 527 17.80 -5.10 -15.32
C MET A 527 19.05 -5.31 -16.19
N ILE A 528 18.96 -6.08 -17.29
CA ILE A 528 20.05 -6.26 -18.26
C ILE A 528 20.39 -4.93 -18.95
N PRO A 529 19.45 -4.22 -19.62
CA PRO A 529 19.74 -2.90 -20.17
C PRO A 529 20.02 -1.82 -19.10
N HIS A 530 19.59 -2.00 -17.84
CA HIS A 530 20.10 -1.19 -16.72
C HIS A 530 21.57 -1.44 -16.39
N GLY A 531 22.16 -2.55 -16.87
CA GLY A 531 23.59 -2.84 -16.76
C GLY A 531 23.99 -3.70 -15.55
N LEU A 532 23.07 -4.48 -14.98
CA LEU A 532 23.33 -5.27 -13.76
C LEU A 532 23.89 -6.68 -14.00
N GLY A 533 23.90 -7.16 -15.24
CA GLY A 533 24.42 -8.49 -15.57
C GLY A 533 23.60 -9.18 -16.66
N ASP A 534 23.87 -10.47 -16.86
CA ASP A 534 23.05 -11.33 -17.71
C ASP A 534 21.76 -11.79 -17.00
N LEU A 535 20.91 -12.55 -17.71
CA LEU A 535 19.62 -13.00 -17.17
C LEU A 535 19.75 -13.85 -15.90
N GLN A 536 20.81 -14.66 -15.78
CA GLN A 536 21.01 -15.50 -14.60
C GLN A 536 21.40 -14.63 -13.40
N GLU A 537 22.33 -13.70 -13.60
CA GLU A 537 22.79 -12.77 -12.57
C GLU A 537 21.64 -11.92 -12.04
N VAL A 538 20.86 -11.30 -12.94
CA VAL A 538 19.75 -10.42 -12.53
C VAL A 538 18.57 -11.19 -11.91
N SER A 539 18.31 -12.44 -12.35
CA SER A 539 17.33 -13.32 -11.71
C SER A 539 17.76 -13.68 -10.28
N ALA A 540 19.04 -14.01 -10.06
CA ALA A 540 19.55 -14.25 -8.73
C ALA A 540 19.45 -13.00 -7.84
N LEU A 541 19.78 -11.81 -8.38
CA LEU A 541 19.65 -10.54 -7.65
C LEU A 541 18.21 -10.25 -7.21
N ALA A 542 17.23 -10.49 -8.09
CA ALA A 542 15.82 -10.31 -7.75
C ALA A 542 15.36 -11.25 -6.62
N LEU A 543 15.71 -12.54 -6.70
CA LEU A 543 15.33 -13.49 -5.65
C LEU A 543 16.00 -13.13 -4.31
N GLN A 544 17.26 -12.72 -4.35
CA GLN A 544 17.98 -12.24 -3.17
C GLN A 544 17.40 -10.94 -2.60
N ALA A 545 16.82 -10.08 -3.43
CA ALA A 545 16.13 -8.87 -2.99
C ALA A 545 14.82 -9.19 -2.28
N GLY A 546 14.24 -10.38 -2.50
CA GLY A 546 12.98 -10.82 -1.91
C GLY A 546 11.80 -10.76 -2.86
N ILE A 547 12.07 -10.75 -4.16
CA ILE A 547 11.04 -10.84 -5.19
C ILE A 547 10.62 -12.30 -5.33
N ASP A 548 9.31 -12.56 -5.18
CA ASP A 548 8.79 -13.92 -5.03
C ASP A 548 8.26 -14.48 -6.36
N MET A 549 7.69 -13.66 -7.25
CA MET A 549 7.09 -14.10 -8.52
C MET A 549 7.56 -13.26 -9.72
N ASP A 550 7.97 -13.94 -10.80
CA ASP A 550 8.48 -13.40 -12.07
C ASP A 550 7.35 -13.34 -13.12
N MET A 551 7.02 -12.12 -13.55
CA MET A 551 6.02 -11.81 -14.56
C MET A 551 6.63 -11.82 -15.97
N ILE A 552 6.23 -12.81 -16.77
CA ILE A 552 6.49 -12.98 -18.22
C ILE A 552 7.94 -13.31 -18.57
N GLY A 553 8.91 -12.77 -17.84
CA GLY A 553 10.33 -12.79 -18.15
C GLY A 553 10.97 -14.17 -18.23
N GLU A 554 10.41 -15.13 -17.50
CA GLU A 554 10.91 -16.51 -17.31
C GLU A 554 12.39 -16.58 -16.89
N GLY A 555 12.92 -15.50 -16.30
CA GLY A 555 14.26 -15.47 -15.71
C GLY A 555 14.36 -16.48 -14.59
N TYR A 556 13.36 -16.54 -13.70
CA TYR A 556 13.35 -17.52 -12.62
C TYR A 556 13.27 -18.95 -13.13
N LEU A 557 12.33 -19.21 -14.04
CA LEU A 557 12.09 -20.55 -14.58
C LEU A 557 13.33 -21.12 -15.29
N THR A 558 14.09 -20.28 -15.99
CA THR A 558 15.19 -20.73 -16.85
C THR A 558 16.56 -20.69 -16.19
N THR A 559 16.73 -20.01 -15.05
CA THR A 559 18.07 -19.75 -14.48
C THR A 559 18.26 -20.16 -13.01
N LEU A 560 17.20 -20.33 -12.21
CA LEU A 560 17.37 -20.56 -10.76
C LEU A 560 17.94 -21.94 -10.41
N GLU A 561 17.67 -22.98 -11.20
CA GLU A 561 18.27 -24.31 -10.99
C GLU A 561 19.80 -24.23 -11.08
N LYS A 562 20.30 -23.64 -12.18
CA LYS A 562 21.73 -23.39 -12.38
C LYS A 562 22.31 -22.45 -11.32
N SER A 563 21.58 -21.40 -10.94
CA SER A 563 22.00 -20.46 -9.90
C SER A 563 22.14 -21.10 -8.52
N LEU A 564 21.31 -22.10 -8.22
CA LEU A 564 21.43 -22.89 -6.99
C LEU A 564 22.66 -23.81 -7.04
N GLU A 565 22.90 -24.48 -8.16
CA GLU A 565 24.08 -25.32 -8.39
C GLU A 565 25.39 -24.52 -8.25
N GLU A 566 25.41 -23.29 -8.74
CA GLU A 566 26.56 -22.37 -8.68
C GLU A 566 26.66 -21.56 -7.37
N GLY A 567 25.69 -21.71 -6.46
CA GLY A 567 25.67 -21.03 -5.16
C GLY A 567 25.36 -19.52 -5.21
N LEU A 568 24.79 -19.03 -6.31
CA LEU A 568 24.31 -17.65 -6.45
C LEU A 568 23.02 -17.41 -5.66
N VAL A 569 22.22 -18.46 -5.47
CA VAL A 569 21.04 -18.47 -4.59
C VAL A 569 21.09 -19.73 -3.72
N ASN A 570 20.29 -19.79 -2.67
CA ASN A 570 20.16 -20.97 -1.81
C ASN A 570 18.73 -21.52 -1.79
N GLN A 571 18.59 -22.79 -1.35
CA GLN A 571 17.31 -23.49 -1.31
C GLN A 571 16.26 -22.76 -0.45
N ALA A 572 16.68 -22.15 0.67
CA ALA A 572 15.77 -21.45 1.56
C ALA A 572 15.13 -20.21 0.91
N GLN A 573 15.84 -19.54 0.00
CA GLN A 573 15.29 -18.43 -0.77
C GLN A 573 14.18 -18.88 -1.72
N ILE A 574 14.42 -19.97 -2.47
CA ILE A 574 13.43 -20.55 -3.39
C ILE A 574 12.23 -21.08 -2.61
N ASP A 575 12.48 -21.80 -1.50
CA ASP A 575 11.43 -22.34 -0.65
C ASP A 575 10.55 -21.22 -0.09
N ARG A 576 11.15 -20.14 0.42
CA ARG A 576 10.40 -19.01 0.98
C ARG A 576 9.52 -18.31 -0.06
N ALA A 577 10.05 -18.07 -1.27
CA ALA A 577 9.28 -17.48 -2.36
C ALA A 577 8.09 -18.38 -2.75
N CYS A 578 8.34 -19.69 -2.90
CA CYS A 578 7.30 -20.67 -3.20
C CYS A 578 6.24 -20.74 -2.09
N GLN A 579 6.65 -20.75 -0.82
CA GLN A 579 5.76 -20.84 0.33
C GLN A 579 4.75 -19.69 0.34
N ARG A 580 5.21 -18.44 0.10
CA ARG A 580 4.34 -17.25 0.10
C ARG A 580 3.26 -17.32 -0.99
N ILE A 581 3.61 -17.83 -2.17
CA ILE A 581 2.66 -18.01 -3.28
C ILE A 581 1.62 -19.09 -2.93
N LEU A 582 2.05 -20.19 -2.33
CA LEU A 582 1.15 -21.26 -1.91
C LEU A 582 0.23 -20.80 -0.77
N ILE A 583 0.73 -20.01 0.19
CA ILE A 583 -0.11 -19.39 1.24
C ILE A 583 -1.15 -18.46 0.64
N ALA A 584 -0.80 -17.65 -0.36
CA ALA A 584 -1.79 -16.79 -1.03
C ALA A 584 -2.90 -17.62 -1.69
N LYS A 585 -2.56 -18.75 -2.33
CA LYS A 585 -3.54 -19.69 -2.90
C LYS A 585 -4.43 -20.35 -1.83
N GLU A 586 -3.86 -20.66 -0.68
CA GLU A 586 -4.58 -21.20 0.48
C GLU A 586 -5.54 -20.15 1.06
N ARG A 587 -5.10 -18.91 1.25
CA ARG A 587 -5.95 -17.79 1.73
C ARG A 587 -7.14 -17.51 0.79
N LEU A 588 -6.97 -17.75 -0.51
CA LEU A 588 -8.04 -17.66 -1.51
C LEU A 588 -8.96 -18.91 -1.54
N GLY A 589 -8.70 -19.91 -0.69
CA GLY A 589 -9.50 -21.15 -0.62
C GLY A 589 -9.35 -22.05 -1.86
N LEU A 590 -8.29 -21.88 -2.66
CA LEU A 590 -8.12 -22.61 -3.93
C LEU A 590 -7.74 -24.09 -3.73
N PHE A 591 -7.15 -24.42 -2.58
CA PHE A 591 -6.89 -25.83 -2.24
C PHE A 591 -8.14 -26.55 -1.73
N ASP A 592 -9.12 -25.83 -1.19
CA ASP A 592 -10.42 -26.38 -0.81
C ASP A 592 -11.33 -26.55 -2.03
N ASP A 593 -11.39 -25.52 -2.88
CA ASP A 593 -12.09 -25.56 -4.16
C ASP A 593 -11.32 -24.77 -5.23
N PRO A 594 -10.58 -25.45 -6.12
CA PRO A 594 -9.78 -24.77 -7.14
C PRO A 594 -10.64 -24.08 -8.21
N TYR A 595 -11.96 -24.34 -8.23
CA TYR A 595 -12.89 -23.81 -9.22
C TYR A 595 -13.83 -22.72 -8.68
N ARG A 596 -13.62 -22.29 -7.43
CA ARG A 596 -14.49 -21.37 -6.68
C ARG A 596 -14.83 -20.06 -7.42
N TYR A 597 -13.92 -19.56 -8.23
CA TYR A 597 -14.07 -18.30 -8.98
C TYR A 597 -14.63 -18.49 -10.39
N PHE A 598 -15.01 -19.71 -10.80
CA PHE A 598 -15.44 -20.01 -12.17
C PHE A 598 -16.92 -20.42 -12.26
N ASP A 599 -17.80 -19.61 -11.67
CA ASP A 599 -19.26 -19.76 -11.78
C ASP A 599 -19.82 -18.92 -12.95
N GLU A 600 -20.11 -19.60 -14.06
CA GLU A 600 -20.69 -18.99 -15.26
C GLU A 600 -22.07 -18.34 -15.03
N SER A 601 -22.76 -18.66 -13.93
CA SER A 601 -24.08 -18.09 -13.62
C SER A 601 -24.02 -16.67 -13.03
N ARG A 602 -22.85 -16.22 -12.57
CA ARG A 602 -22.64 -14.90 -11.95
C ARG A 602 -22.48 -13.79 -12.99
N ALA A 603 -21.61 -13.99 -13.99
CA ALA A 603 -21.27 -12.97 -14.98
C ALA A 603 -22.51 -12.29 -15.63
N PRO A 604 -23.54 -13.03 -16.10
CA PRO A 604 -24.72 -12.40 -16.70
C PRO A 604 -25.59 -11.57 -15.73
N LYS A 605 -25.43 -11.74 -14.41
CA LYS A 605 -26.19 -11.03 -13.38
C LYS A 605 -25.45 -9.83 -12.82
N GLU A 606 -24.13 -9.96 -12.65
CA GLU A 606 -23.30 -8.99 -11.96
C GLU A 606 -22.68 -7.97 -12.92
N ILE A 607 -22.17 -8.41 -14.08
CA ILE A 607 -21.43 -7.57 -15.01
C ILE A 607 -22.37 -6.60 -15.73
N LEU A 608 -22.05 -5.30 -15.69
CA LEU A 608 -22.82 -4.24 -16.34
C LEU A 608 -24.30 -4.19 -15.92
N SER A 609 -24.61 -4.67 -14.71
CA SER A 609 -25.96 -4.56 -14.17
C SER A 609 -26.42 -3.10 -14.11
N GLU A 610 -27.74 -2.86 -14.19
CA GLU A 610 -28.30 -1.50 -14.11
C GLU A 610 -27.85 -0.76 -12.85
N LYS A 611 -27.73 -1.48 -11.73
CA LYS A 611 -27.20 -0.95 -10.47
C LYS A 611 -25.75 -0.49 -10.61
N ASN A 612 -24.89 -1.31 -11.21
CA ASN A 612 -23.47 -0.97 -11.37
C ASN A 612 -23.29 0.22 -12.32
N ARG A 613 -24.05 0.26 -13.43
CA ARG A 613 -24.04 1.40 -14.35
C ARG A 613 -24.53 2.68 -13.67
N ALA A 614 -25.65 2.63 -12.94
CA ALA A 614 -26.14 3.77 -12.18
C ALA A 614 -25.12 4.27 -11.15
N PHE A 615 -24.41 3.34 -10.48
CA PHE A 615 -23.34 3.69 -9.56
C PHE A 615 -22.13 4.32 -10.25
N SER A 616 -21.72 3.83 -11.42
CA SER A 616 -20.67 4.48 -12.24
C SER A 616 -21.03 5.92 -12.60
N ARG A 617 -22.27 6.17 -13.03
CA ARG A 617 -22.80 7.52 -13.28
C ARG A 617 -22.73 8.41 -12.05
N GLU A 618 -23.12 7.90 -10.88
CA GLU A 618 -23.06 8.64 -9.61
C GLU A 618 -21.62 9.05 -9.25
N VAL A 619 -20.68 8.10 -9.33
CA VAL A 619 -19.27 8.35 -9.03
C VAL A 619 -18.70 9.39 -9.99
N ALA A 620 -18.97 9.27 -11.29
CA ALA A 620 -18.55 10.21 -12.32
C ALA A 620 -19.10 11.63 -12.10
N GLY A 621 -20.36 11.77 -11.70
CA GLY A 621 -20.93 13.07 -11.36
C GLY A 621 -20.28 13.70 -10.12
N LYS A 622 -19.93 12.88 -9.12
CA LYS A 622 -19.26 13.32 -7.88
C LYS A 622 -17.76 13.62 -8.05
N SER A 623 -17.11 13.05 -9.06
CA SER A 623 -15.69 13.30 -9.36
C SER A 623 -15.44 14.57 -10.16
N ALA A 624 -16.46 15.09 -10.84
CA ALA A 624 -16.33 16.30 -11.65
C ALA A 624 -15.93 17.52 -10.80
N VAL A 625 -14.95 18.28 -11.29
CA VAL A 625 -14.40 19.46 -10.63
C VAL A 625 -14.75 20.70 -11.44
N LEU A 626 -15.54 21.59 -10.85
CA LEU A 626 -15.83 22.88 -11.46
C LEU A 626 -14.65 23.82 -11.22
N LEU A 627 -13.91 24.16 -12.27
CA LEU A 627 -12.71 25.00 -12.14
C LEU A 627 -13.05 26.50 -12.23
N LYS A 628 -14.01 26.84 -13.10
CA LYS A 628 -14.46 28.21 -13.35
C LYS A 628 -15.95 28.24 -13.69
N ASN A 629 -16.68 29.28 -13.25
CA ASN A 629 -18.09 29.51 -13.60
C ASN A 629 -18.47 30.99 -13.49
N GLU A 630 -17.91 31.83 -14.36
CA GLU A 630 -18.25 33.23 -14.48
C GLU A 630 -19.67 33.44 -15.02
N GLY A 631 -20.32 34.53 -14.60
CA GLY A 631 -21.70 34.83 -15.02
C GLY A 631 -22.75 33.80 -14.59
N LYS A 632 -22.38 32.76 -13.82
CA LYS A 632 -23.22 31.61 -13.46
C LYS A 632 -23.81 30.93 -14.70
N VAL A 633 -22.99 30.72 -15.74
CA VAL A 633 -23.42 30.00 -16.95
C VAL A 633 -23.87 28.58 -16.64
N LEU A 634 -23.15 27.89 -15.75
CA LEU A 634 -23.58 26.60 -15.21
C LEU A 634 -24.37 26.77 -13.89
N PRO A 635 -25.42 25.95 -13.67
CA PRO A 635 -25.94 24.93 -14.59
C PRO A 635 -26.75 25.52 -15.75
N LEU A 636 -26.74 24.83 -16.88
CA LEU A 636 -27.47 25.19 -18.09
C LEU A 636 -28.99 25.06 -17.89
N SER A 637 -29.76 25.92 -18.56
CA SER A 637 -31.20 25.72 -18.68
C SER A 637 -31.51 24.53 -19.59
N LYS A 638 -32.42 23.64 -19.16
CA LYS A 638 -32.94 22.55 -20.01
C LYS A 638 -33.66 23.05 -21.26
N SER A 639 -34.11 24.32 -21.28
CA SER A 639 -34.75 24.95 -22.44
C SER A 639 -33.80 25.65 -23.42
N ALA A 640 -32.49 25.62 -23.18
CA ALA A 640 -31.53 26.35 -23.99
C ALA A 640 -31.35 25.72 -25.39
N ARG A 641 -30.99 26.54 -26.39
CA ARG A 641 -30.43 26.06 -27.66
C ARG A 641 -28.93 25.91 -27.49
N ILE A 642 -28.45 24.68 -27.56
CA ILE A 642 -27.06 24.34 -27.21
C ILE A 642 -26.29 23.97 -28.48
N ALA A 643 -25.15 24.63 -28.68
CA ALA A 643 -24.13 24.20 -29.63
C ALA A 643 -23.19 23.24 -28.90
N LEU A 644 -23.31 21.93 -29.17
CA LEU A 644 -22.41 20.92 -28.63
C LEU A 644 -21.27 20.70 -29.64
N ILE A 645 -20.08 21.16 -29.31
CA ILE A 645 -18.97 21.25 -30.25
C ILE A 645 -17.74 20.55 -29.68
N GLY A 646 -17.00 19.81 -30.50
CA GLY A 646 -15.66 19.32 -30.16
C GLY A 646 -15.45 17.84 -30.44
N PRO A 647 -14.18 17.40 -30.55
CA PRO A 647 -13.82 16.04 -30.96
C PRO A 647 -14.30 14.94 -30.01
N LEU A 648 -14.57 15.27 -28.74
CA LEU A 648 -14.95 14.31 -27.70
C LEU A 648 -16.45 14.33 -27.39
N ALA A 649 -17.22 15.22 -28.02
CA ALA A 649 -18.66 15.34 -27.77
C ALA A 649 -19.47 14.10 -28.20
N ASP A 650 -19.08 13.44 -29.30
CA ASP A 650 -19.78 12.27 -29.85
C ASP A 650 -18.82 11.07 -30.05
N ASN A 651 -17.97 10.82 -29.06
CA ASN A 651 -16.94 9.78 -29.13
C ASN A 651 -17.15 8.71 -28.05
N LYS A 652 -17.39 7.46 -28.46
CA LYS A 652 -17.52 6.35 -27.50
C LYS A 652 -16.19 5.85 -26.95
N ARG A 653 -15.18 5.78 -27.81
CA ARG A 653 -13.89 5.15 -27.49
C ARG A 653 -13.22 5.79 -26.29
N ASN A 654 -13.20 7.12 -26.24
CA ASN A 654 -12.43 7.89 -25.26
C ASN A 654 -13.09 8.03 -23.88
N MET A 655 -14.40 7.77 -23.74
CA MET A 655 -15.14 8.06 -22.49
C MET A 655 -14.59 7.33 -21.26
N MET A 656 -14.10 6.11 -21.46
CA MET A 656 -13.63 5.23 -20.39
C MET A 656 -12.24 5.61 -19.86
N GLY A 657 -11.44 6.35 -20.63
CA GLY A 657 -10.04 6.61 -20.32
C GLY A 657 -9.14 5.37 -20.45
N THR A 658 -7.84 5.59 -20.24
CA THR A 658 -6.83 4.52 -20.29
C THR A 658 -7.03 3.49 -19.17
N TRP A 659 -6.33 2.35 -19.25
CA TRP A 659 -6.44 1.22 -18.30
C TRP A 659 -7.84 0.60 -18.16
N SER A 660 -8.63 0.67 -19.23
CA SER A 660 -9.97 0.06 -19.32
C SER A 660 -9.93 -1.29 -20.05
N VAL A 661 -8.95 -2.15 -19.76
CA VAL A 661 -8.58 -3.32 -20.59
C VAL A 661 -9.71 -4.35 -20.80
N SER A 662 -10.64 -4.47 -19.85
CA SER A 662 -11.83 -5.33 -19.95
C SER A 662 -13.09 -4.59 -20.40
N GLY A 663 -13.05 -3.27 -20.48
CA GLY A 663 -14.17 -2.42 -20.87
C GLY A 663 -14.62 -2.67 -22.31
N ASP A 664 -15.92 -2.59 -22.53
CA ASP A 664 -16.51 -2.63 -23.87
C ASP A 664 -16.86 -1.21 -24.33
N HIS A 665 -15.93 -0.59 -25.05
CA HIS A 665 -16.09 0.78 -25.55
C HIS A 665 -17.34 0.99 -26.41
N SER A 666 -17.93 -0.06 -27.01
CA SER A 666 -19.16 0.09 -27.80
C SER A 666 -20.38 0.45 -26.94
N LYS A 667 -20.31 0.15 -25.64
CA LYS A 667 -21.38 0.37 -24.65
C LYS A 667 -21.24 1.68 -23.87
N SER A 668 -20.13 2.39 -24.05
CA SER A 668 -19.99 3.72 -23.43
C SER A 668 -21.00 4.70 -24.00
N ILE A 669 -21.38 5.66 -23.15
CA ILE A 669 -22.34 6.71 -23.49
C ILE A 669 -21.55 7.99 -23.82
N PRO A 670 -21.53 8.45 -25.09
CA PRO A 670 -20.90 9.71 -25.45
C PRO A 670 -21.70 10.89 -24.90
N VAL A 671 -21.04 12.04 -24.72
CA VAL A 671 -21.65 13.25 -24.14
C VAL A 671 -22.92 13.68 -24.87
N ARG A 672 -22.90 13.65 -26.20
CA ARG A 672 -24.04 13.95 -27.06
C ARG A 672 -25.25 13.10 -26.70
N GLN A 673 -25.08 11.77 -26.66
CA GLN A 673 -26.16 10.84 -26.35
C GLN A 673 -26.73 11.11 -24.94
N GLY A 674 -25.86 11.37 -23.96
CA GLY A 674 -26.28 11.68 -22.60
C GLY A 674 -27.10 12.96 -22.49
N MET A 675 -26.65 14.03 -23.14
CA MET A 675 -27.35 15.31 -23.18
C MET A 675 -28.68 15.23 -23.96
N GLU A 676 -28.70 14.58 -25.13
CA GLU A 676 -29.92 14.38 -25.92
C GLU A 676 -30.99 13.60 -25.12
N SER A 677 -30.56 12.57 -24.40
CA SER A 677 -31.45 11.77 -23.56
C SER A 677 -32.05 12.59 -22.42
N LEU A 678 -31.24 13.41 -21.73
CA LEU A 678 -31.70 14.24 -20.61
C LEU A 678 -32.68 15.34 -21.06
N LEU A 679 -32.49 15.90 -22.27
CA LEU A 679 -33.29 17.01 -22.76
C LEU A 679 -34.61 16.62 -23.42
N SER A 680 -34.83 15.35 -23.76
CA SER A 680 -35.99 14.77 -24.48
C SER A 680 -37.27 15.65 -24.57
N GLY A 681 -37.26 16.67 -25.44
CA GLY A 681 -38.40 17.55 -25.74
C GLY A 681 -38.40 18.96 -25.13
N GLU A 682 -37.48 19.30 -24.23
CA GLU A 682 -37.43 20.60 -23.54
C GLU A 682 -36.44 21.60 -24.17
N GLY A 683 -35.35 21.12 -24.76
CA GLY A 683 -34.30 21.92 -25.40
C GLY A 683 -33.87 21.38 -26.77
N SER A 684 -32.90 22.04 -27.40
CA SER A 684 -32.35 21.59 -28.70
C SER A 684 -30.83 21.59 -28.69
N ILE A 685 -30.25 20.50 -29.17
CA ILE A 685 -28.80 20.35 -29.35
C ILE A 685 -28.51 20.37 -30.84
N ARG A 686 -27.51 21.16 -31.22
CA ARG A 686 -26.87 21.09 -32.53
C ARG A 686 -25.43 20.70 -32.35
N TYR A 687 -24.99 19.68 -33.07
CA TYR A 687 -23.67 19.09 -32.93
C TYR A 687 -22.76 19.42 -34.12
N ALA A 688 -21.51 19.75 -33.84
CA ALA A 688 -20.41 19.71 -34.81
C ALA A 688 -19.14 19.14 -34.16
N LYS A 689 -18.36 18.39 -34.94
CA LYS A 689 -17.05 17.91 -34.49
C LYS A 689 -16.10 19.10 -34.27
N GLY A 690 -16.09 20.06 -35.19
CA GLY A 690 -15.35 21.33 -35.12
C GLY A 690 -13.83 21.22 -35.31
N ALA A 691 -13.18 20.22 -34.70
CA ALA A 691 -11.75 19.97 -34.82
C ALA A 691 -11.44 18.49 -34.55
N ASN A 692 -10.27 18.02 -35.00
CA ASN A 692 -9.70 16.76 -34.53
C ASN A 692 -9.04 16.96 -33.15
N ILE A 693 -8.85 15.88 -32.38
CA ILE A 693 -8.02 15.93 -31.15
C ILE A 693 -6.61 16.42 -31.50
N SER A 694 -6.03 15.90 -32.59
CA SER A 694 -4.83 16.42 -33.25
C SER A 694 -4.99 16.26 -34.76
N ASP A 695 -4.44 17.19 -35.53
CA ASP A 695 -4.37 17.11 -37.00
C ASP A 695 -3.12 16.35 -37.48
N ASP A 696 -2.21 15.96 -36.56
CA ASP A 696 -0.99 15.24 -36.91
C ASP A 696 -1.27 13.72 -37.04
N PRO A 697 -1.20 13.15 -38.26
CA PRO A 697 -1.47 11.73 -38.48
C PRO A 697 -0.41 10.81 -37.86
N VAL A 698 0.83 11.29 -37.66
CA VAL A 698 1.86 10.50 -36.98
C VAL A 698 1.54 10.41 -35.51
N PHE A 699 1.21 11.53 -34.87
CA PHE A 699 0.80 11.54 -33.46
C PHE A 699 -0.48 10.71 -33.25
N ALA A 700 -1.49 10.87 -34.11
CA ALA A 700 -2.72 10.08 -34.06
C ALA A 700 -2.44 8.57 -34.15
N LYS A 701 -1.52 8.16 -35.03
CA LYS A 701 -1.12 6.75 -35.13
C LYS A 701 -0.45 6.21 -33.87
N LEU A 702 0.36 7.02 -33.18
CA LEU A 702 1.01 6.62 -31.92
C LEU A 702 -0.03 6.41 -30.81
N VAL A 703 -0.99 7.32 -30.68
CA VAL A 703 -2.07 7.22 -29.69
C VAL A 703 -3.03 6.06 -30.02
N ASN A 704 -3.33 5.82 -31.29
CA ASN A 704 -4.27 4.78 -31.72
C ASN A 704 -3.72 3.34 -31.65
N THR A 705 -2.74 3.08 -30.77
CA THR A 705 -2.10 1.77 -30.63
C THR A 705 -3.10 0.68 -30.25
N PHE A 706 -4.08 1.00 -29.40
CA PHE A 706 -5.08 0.06 -28.90
C PHE A 706 -6.48 0.21 -29.53
N GLY A 707 -6.61 1.02 -30.58
CA GLY A 707 -7.87 1.31 -31.28
C GLY A 707 -7.95 2.76 -31.79
N GLU A 708 -8.96 3.09 -32.59
CA GLU A 708 -9.12 4.44 -33.13
C GLU A 708 -9.68 5.42 -32.08
N GLU A 709 -8.78 6.14 -31.41
CA GLU A 709 -9.11 7.14 -30.39
C GLU A 709 -9.10 8.57 -30.97
N ILE A 710 -8.10 8.86 -31.80
CA ILE A 710 -7.98 10.06 -32.62
C ILE A 710 -8.39 9.70 -34.05
N VAL A 711 -9.58 10.13 -34.45
CA VAL A 711 -10.06 10.02 -35.83
C VAL A 711 -9.87 11.36 -36.52
N ILE A 712 -9.02 11.41 -37.55
CA ILE A 712 -8.81 12.61 -38.38
C ILE A 712 -9.94 12.68 -39.42
N ASP A 713 -10.71 13.76 -39.39
CA ASP A 713 -11.78 14.03 -40.36
C ASP A 713 -11.20 14.28 -41.76
N GLU A 714 -11.94 13.91 -42.81
CA GLU A 714 -11.53 14.16 -44.20
C GLU A 714 -11.68 15.63 -44.59
N ARG A 715 -12.57 16.38 -43.90
CA ARG A 715 -12.78 17.81 -44.10
C ARG A 715 -11.57 18.62 -43.61
N SER A 716 -11.35 19.78 -44.20
CA SER A 716 -10.27 20.66 -43.73
C SER A 716 -10.59 21.25 -42.35
N PRO A 717 -9.58 21.66 -41.57
CA PRO A 717 -9.79 22.39 -40.33
C PRO A 717 -10.69 23.63 -40.51
N GLU A 718 -10.55 24.35 -41.62
CA GLU A 718 -11.34 25.54 -41.93
C GLU A 718 -12.82 25.20 -42.16
N GLU A 719 -13.11 24.11 -42.87
CA GLU A 719 -14.48 23.64 -43.11
C GLU A 719 -15.17 23.21 -41.81
N MET A 720 -14.46 22.45 -40.95
CA MET A 720 -14.99 22.03 -39.66
C MET A 720 -15.22 23.20 -38.70
N ILE A 721 -14.31 24.18 -38.67
CA ILE A 721 -14.46 25.39 -37.86
C ILE A 721 -15.65 26.22 -38.36
N ALA A 722 -15.80 26.40 -39.68
CA ALA A 722 -16.91 27.16 -40.25
C ALA A 722 -18.29 26.51 -39.92
N GLU A 723 -18.38 25.19 -39.99
CA GLU A 723 -19.57 24.44 -39.54
C GLU A 723 -19.88 24.72 -38.06
N ALA A 724 -18.85 24.61 -37.20
CA ALA A 724 -18.98 24.84 -35.77
C ALA A 724 -19.42 26.27 -35.43
N ILE A 725 -18.88 27.29 -36.10
CA ILE A 725 -19.28 28.70 -35.94
C ILE A 725 -20.75 28.88 -36.33
N GLY A 726 -21.18 28.35 -37.48
CA GLY A 726 -22.57 28.50 -37.94
C GLY A 726 -23.57 27.90 -36.95
N ILE A 727 -23.23 26.77 -36.32
CA ILE A 727 -24.04 26.17 -35.24
C ILE A 727 -24.02 27.02 -33.96
N ALA A 728 -22.85 27.54 -33.58
CA ALA A 728 -22.66 28.38 -32.41
C ALA A 728 -23.48 29.68 -32.48
N GLU A 729 -23.46 30.38 -33.61
CA GLU A 729 -24.21 31.64 -33.82
C GLU A 729 -25.73 31.44 -33.66
N ALA A 730 -26.24 30.28 -34.08
CA ALA A 730 -27.64 29.88 -33.99
C ALA A 730 -28.07 29.35 -32.60
N SER A 731 -27.17 29.36 -31.62
CA SER A 731 -27.36 28.80 -30.28
C SER A 731 -27.25 29.87 -29.19
N ASP A 732 -27.72 29.56 -27.99
CA ASP A 732 -27.70 30.45 -26.83
C ASP A 732 -26.41 30.28 -26.02
N VAL A 733 -25.86 29.06 -26.01
CA VAL A 733 -24.64 28.67 -25.28
C VAL A 733 -23.87 27.62 -26.07
N ILE A 734 -22.54 27.65 -25.96
CA ILE A 734 -21.64 26.66 -26.53
C ILE A 734 -21.17 25.73 -25.41
N VAL A 735 -21.28 24.42 -25.62
CA VAL A 735 -20.63 23.39 -24.80
C VAL A 735 -19.51 22.79 -25.65
N ALA A 736 -18.27 23.19 -25.34
CA ALA A 736 -17.06 22.73 -26.02
C ALA A 736 -16.49 21.51 -25.28
N VAL A 737 -16.58 20.32 -25.86
CA VAL A 737 -16.06 19.07 -25.25
C VAL A 737 -14.70 18.74 -25.87
N MET A 738 -13.65 18.96 -25.09
CA MET A 738 -12.26 19.01 -25.55
C MET A 738 -11.32 18.34 -24.56
N GLY A 739 -10.07 18.12 -24.99
CA GLY A 739 -9.04 17.55 -24.14
C GLY A 739 -8.17 16.54 -24.87
N GLU A 740 -7.85 15.46 -24.18
CA GLU A 740 -6.96 14.39 -24.61
C GLU A 740 -7.77 13.17 -25.09
N ALA A 741 -7.14 12.37 -25.96
CA ALA A 741 -7.58 10.99 -26.15
C ALA A 741 -7.20 10.14 -24.93
N ALA A 742 -7.88 9.02 -24.72
CA ALA A 742 -7.70 8.15 -23.56
C ALA A 742 -6.23 7.75 -23.37
N ASP A 743 -5.58 7.24 -24.42
CA ASP A 743 -4.20 6.75 -24.39
C ASP A 743 -3.15 7.84 -24.68
N MET A 744 -3.51 9.13 -24.66
CA MET A 744 -2.53 10.20 -24.43
C MET A 744 -2.07 10.25 -22.96
N SER A 745 -2.69 9.46 -22.09
CA SER A 745 -2.30 9.19 -20.71
C SER A 745 -2.14 7.67 -20.50
N GLY A 746 -1.82 7.24 -19.29
CA GLY A 746 -1.47 5.85 -19.00
C GLY A 746 0.01 5.55 -19.26
N GLU A 747 0.32 4.25 -19.33
CA GLU A 747 1.68 3.74 -19.46
C GLU A 747 2.29 4.05 -20.84
N SER A 748 3.57 4.44 -20.83
CA SER A 748 4.35 4.88 -21.97
C SER A 748 3.77 6.11 -22.72
N SER A 749 2.82 6.84 -22.12
CA SER A 749 2.15 7.99 -22.73
C SER A 749 2.55 9.32 -22.08
N SER A 750 3.86 9.55 -21.98
CA SER A 750 4.40 10.80 -21.43
C SER A 750 4.31 11.95 -22.44
N MET A 751 3.86 13.12 -21.99
CA MET A 751 3.62 14.29 -22.83
C MET A 751 4.52 15.46 -22.45
N ALA A 752 5.34 15.95 -23.39
CA ALA A 752 6.18 17.13 -23.16
C ALA A 752 5.37 18.44 -23.19
N HIS A 753 4.26 18.46 -23.92
CA HIS A 753 3.25 19.53 -23.93
C HIS A 753 1.96 18.98 -23.32
N ILE A 754 1.50 19.59 -22.24
CA ILE A 754 0.31 19.15 -21.46
C ILE A 754 -0.85 20.15 -21.57
N GLY A 755 -0.87 21.01 -22.60
CA GLY A 755 -2.01 21.84 -22.93
C GLY A 755 -2.90 21.21 -23.99
N LEU A 756 -4.00 21.88 -24.36
CA LEU A 756 -4.80 21.47 -25.51
C LEU A 756 -3.94 21.44 -26.78
N GLN A 757 -4.22 20.48 -27.66
CA GLN A 757 -3.54 20.38 -28.94
C GLN A 757 -3.91 21.58 -29.84
N PRO A 758 -3.02 22.01 -30.76
CA PRO A 758 -3.23 23.21 -31.56
C PRO A 758 -4.54 23.26 -32.35
N SER A 759 -5.06 22.12 -32.81
CA SER A 759 -6.34 22.01 -33.53
C SER A 759 -7.52 22.50 -32.68
N GLN A 760 -7.57 22.08 -31.42
CA GLN A 760 -8.63 22.43 -30.47
C GLN A 760 -8.52 23.89 -30.03
N VAL A 761 -7.30 24.40 -29.81
CA VAL A 761 -7.05 25.81 -29.49
C VAL A 761 -7.53 26.74 -30.61
N ARG A 762 -7.30 26.38 -31.88
CA ARG A 762 -7.80 27.16 -33.03
C ARG A 762 -9.32 27.21 -33.04
N LEU A 763 -9.99 26.08 -32.77
CA LEU A 763 -11.44 26.03 -32.67
C LEU A 763 -11.97 26.90 -31.51
N LEU A 764 -11.39 26.83 -30.31
CA LEU A 764 -11.83 27.66 -29.18
C LEU A 764 -11.70 29.16 -29.46
N LYS A 765 -10.60 29.58 -30.09
CA LYS A 765 -10.41 30.98 -30.49
C LYS A 765 -11.51 31.44 -31.44
N ALA A 766 -11.81 30.64 -32.46
CA ALA A 766 -12.86 30.93 -33.42
C ALA A 766 -14.26 30.95 -32.77
N LEU A 767 -14.54 30.04 -31.84
CA LEU A 767 -15.79 30.04 -31.08
C LEU A 767 -15.91 31.27 -30.17
N LYS A 768 -14.81 31.72 -29.55
CA LYS A 768 -14.81 32.91 -28.69
C LYS A 768 -15.18 34.18 -29.45
N GLU A 769 -14.77 34.29 -30.72
CA GLU A 769 -15.12 35.43 -31.59
C GLU A 769 -16.64 35.57 -31.84
N THR A 770 -17.43 34.50 -31.63
CA THR A 770 -18.91 34.56 -31.76
C THR A 770 -19.59 35.37 -30.65
N GLY A 771 -18.89 35.63 -29.54
CA GLY A 771 -19.42 36.32 -28.36
C GLY A 771 -20.46 35.53 -27.57
N LYS A 772 -20.69 34.25 -27.89
CA LYS A 772 -21.56 33.37 -27.12
C LYS A 772 -20.86 32.89 -25.84
N PRO A 773 -21.59 32.64 -24.74
CA PRO A 773 -21.03 31.99 -23.57
C PRO A 773 -20.48 30.60 -23.92
N ILE A 774 -19.27 30.29 -23.45
CA ILE A 774 -18.60 29.00 -23.69
C ILE A 774 -18.40 28.27 -22.37
N VAL A 775 -18.95 27.05 -22.29
CA VAL A 775 -18.62 26.05 -21.28
C VAL A 775 -17.61 25.09 -21.89
N LEU A 776 -16.39 25.08 -21.37
CA LEU A 776 -15.36 24.11 -21.71
C LEU A 776 -15.49 22.89 -20.80
N VAL A 777 -15.77 21.73 -21.38
CA VAL A 777 -15.79 20.43 -20.69
C VAL A 777 -14.52 19.68 -21.07
N LEU A 778 -13.67 19.42 -20.07
CA LEU A 778 -12.34 18.85 -20.24
C LEU A 778 -12.32 17.35 -19.96
N PHE A 779 -11.80 16.59 -20.93
CA PHE A 779 -11.51 15.18 -20.81
C PHE A 779 -10.00 14.94 -20.89
N ASN A 780 -9.36 14.50 -19.81
CA ASN A 780 -7.91 14.33 -19.74
C ASN A 780 -7.50 13.34 -18.65
N GLY A 781 -6.25 12.86 -18.73
CA GLY A 781 -5.67 11.93 -17.76
C GLY A 781 -4.70 12.58 -16.76
N ARG A 782 -4.48 13.89 -16.87
CA ARG A 782 -3.45 14.64 -16.12
C ARG A 782 -3.86 16.09 -15.90
N PRO A 783 -3.26 16.80 -14.93
CA PRO A 783 -3.28 18.26 -14.90
C PRO A 783 -2.77 18.87 -16.21
N MET A 784 -3.43 19.93 -16.68
CA MET A 784 -3.10 20.61 -17.94
C MET A 784 -2.65 22.06 -17.71
N THR A 785 -1.87 22.60 -18.65
CA THR A 785 -1.56 24.05 -18.68
C THR A 785 -2.68 24.78 -19.41
N LEU A 786 -3.52 25.50 -18.67
CA LEU A 786 -4.76 26.12 -19.17
C LEU A 786 -4.88 27.65 -18.94
N PRO A 787 -3.80 28.46 -18.95
CA PRO A 787 -3.91 29.88 -18.59
C PRO A 787 -4.78 30.69 -19.57
N TRP A 788 -4.74 30.36 -20.87
CA TRP A 788 -5.56 31.05 -21.87
C TRP A 788 -7.03 30.65 -21.76
N GLU A 789 -7.30 29.36 -21.53
CA GLU A 789 -8.65 28.84 -21.34
C GLU A 789 -9.27 29.43 -20.07
N ASP A 790 -8.53 29.49 -18.96
CA ASP A 790 -8.99 30.13 -17.71
C ASP A 790 -9.33 31.62 -17.93
N GLU A 791 -8.52 32.36 -18.69
CA GLU A 791 -8.81 33.76 -18.99
C GLU A 791 -10.06 33.92 -19.89
N GLN A 792 -10.24 33.05 -20.89
CA GLN A 792 -11.18 33.29 -21.98
C GLN A 792 -12.52 32.56 -21.85
N MET A 793 -12.59 31.43 -21.15
CA MET A 793 -13.83 30.63 -21.04
C MET A 793 -14.73 31.16 -19.92
N ASP A 794 -16.05 31.10 -20.13
CA ASP A 794 -17.02 31.53 -19.11
C ASP A 794 -17.18 30.47 -18.01
N ALA A 795 -17.12 29.18 -18.38
CA ALA A 795 -17.06 28.09 -17.42
C ALA A 795 -16.10 26.98 -17.87
N ILE A 796 -15.44 26.34 -16.91
CA ILE A 796 -14.55 25.19 -17.14
C ILE A 796 -14.94 24.09 -16.18
N LEU A 797 -15.33 22.94 -16.74
CA LEU A 797 -15.69 21.74 -16.01
C LEU A 797 -14.67 20.64 -16.35
N GLU A 798 -13.87 20.26 -15.36
CA GLU A 798 -12.95 19.12 -15.44
C GLU A 798 -13.71 17.84 -15.11
N VAL A 799 -13.81 16.94 -16.09
CA VAL A 799 -14.52 15.66 -15.94
C VAL A 799 -13.57 14.46 -16.03
N TRP A 800 -12.28 14.70 -16.27
CA TRP A 800 -11.26 13.67 -16.46
C TRP A 800 -11.70 12.68 -17.56
N SER A 801 -11.48 11.38 -17.37
CA SER A 801 -12.18 10.33 -18.12
C SER A 801 -13.23 9.70 -17.20
N PRO A 802 -14.54 9.99 -17.36
CA PRO A 802 -15.55 9.65 -16.36
C PRO A 802 -16.01 8.18 -16.35
N GLY A 803 -15.63 7.37 -17.34
CA GLY A 803 -15.99 5.96 -17.39
C GLY A 803 -17.12 5.62 -18.37
N ILE A 804 -17.78 4.49 -18.17
CA ILE A 804 -18.75 3.95 -19.14
C ILE A 804 -20.03 4.80 -19.27
N GLU A 805 -20.46 5.45 -18.18
CA GLU A 805 -21.64 6.33 -18.15
C GLU A 805 -21.31 7.81 -18.36
N ALA A 806 -20.14 8.13 -18.91
CA ALA A 806 -19.63 9.50 -19.00
C ALA A 806 -20.67 10.52 -19.50
N GLY A 807 -21.32 10.25 -20.63
CA GLY A 807 -22.25 11.22 -21.20
C GLY A 807 -23.45 11.55 -20.30
N TYR A 808 -23.97 10.58 -19.55
CA TYR A 808 -25.05 10.85 -18.60
C TYR A 808 -24.57 11.63 -17.38
N ALA A 809 -23.41 11.27 -16.82
CA ALA A 809 -22.84 11.97 -15.67
C ALA A 809 -22.47 13.42 -15.99
N VAL A 810 -21.86 13.65 -17.17
CA VAL A 810 -21.56 14.99 -17.68
C VAL A 810 -22.84 15.80 -17.86
N ALA A 811 -23.89 15.21 -18.44
CA ALA A 811 -25.18 15.88 -18.58
C ALA A 811 -25.78 16.24 -17.21
N ASP A 812 -25.75 15.35 -16.22
CA ASP A 812 -26.27 15.64 -14.88
C ASP A 812 -25.62 16.86 -14.25
N VAL A 813 -24.29 16.98 -14.40
CA VAL A 813 -23.55 18.14 -13.89
C VAL A 813 -23.89 19.38 -14.71
N LEU A 814 -23.84 19.32 -16.04
CA LEU A 814 -24.10 20.47 -16.91
C LEU A 814 -25.48 21.09 -16.67
N PHE A 815 -26.51 20.28 -16.44
CA PHE A 815 -27.88 20.75 -16.21
C PHE A 815 -28.26 20.89 -14.73
N GLY A 816 -27.32 20.59 -13.82
CA GLY A 816 -27.47 20.82 -12.39
C GLY A 816 -28.38 19.84 -11.68
N ASP A 817 -28.62 18.66 -12.26
CA ASP A 817 -29.19 17.49 -11.57
C ASP A 817 -28.17 16.94 -10.54
N VAL A 818 -26.87 17.14 -10.80
CA VAL A 818 -25.78 17.00 -9.83
C VAL A 818 -25.08 18.35 -9.64
N ASN A 819 -24.88 18.75 -8.38
CA ASN A 819 -24.03 19.89 -8.03
C ASN A 819 -22.57 19.39 -7.92
N PRO A 820 -21.62 19.91 -8.72
CA PRO A 820 -20.22 19.48 -8.66
C PRO A 820 -19.65 19.72 -7.27
N SER A 821 -18.91 18.74 -6.78
CA SER A 821 -18.31 18.74 -5.44
C SER A 821 -16.91 18.12 -5.41
N GLY A 822 -16.35 17.81 -6.58
CA GLY A 822 -14.98 17.33 -6.65
C GLY A 822 -13.98 18.43 -6.31
N LYS A 823 -12.83 18.04 -5.74
CA LYS A 823 -11.69 18.91 -5.49
C LYS A 823 -10.43 18.27 -6.05
N LEU A 824 -9.60 19.04 -6.75
CA LEU A 824 -8.37 18.57 -7.37
C LEU A 824 -7.45 17.87 -6.35
N THR A 825 -6.85 16.75 -6.75
CA THR A 825 -5.82 16.06 -5.95
C THR A 825 -4.41 16.27 -6.47
N ALA A 826 -4.26 17.12 -7.49
CA ALA A 826 -2.99 17.54 -8.06
C ALA A 826 -3.08 18.98 -8.55
N SER A 827 -1.97 19.71 -8.45
CA SER A 827 -1.86 21.12 -8.84
C SER A 827 -1.83 21.24 -10.37
N PHE A 828 -2.57 22.21 -10.91
CA PHE A 828 -2.52 22.55 -12.34
C PHE A 828 -1.49 23.64 -12.58
N PRO A 829 -0.38 23.36 -13.29
CA PRO A 829 0.67 24.36 -13.51
C PRO A 829 0.22 25.43 -14.51
N VAL A 830 0.78 26.64 -14.41
CA VAL A 830 0.56 27.70 -15.41
C VAL A 830 1.35 27.43 -16.70
N ALA A 831 2.48 26.72 -16.59
CA ALA A 831 3.33 26.33 -17.71
C ALA A 831 4.15 25.08 -17.35
N VAL A 832 4.60 24.33 -18.36
CA VAL A 832 5.48 23.17 -18.16
C VAL A 832 6.78 23.54 -17.43
N GLY A 833 7.29 24.77 -17.63
CA GLY A 833 8.48 25.28 -16.95
C GLY A 833 8.34 25.46 -15.43
N GLN A 834 7.11 25.39 -14.90
CA GLN A 834 6.83 25.44 -13.46
C GLN A 834 6.99 24.07 -12.78
N ILE A 835 7.04 22.98 -13.55
CA ILE A 835 7.03 21.61 -13.01
C ILE A 835 8.40 21.30 -12.38
N PRO A 836 8.45 20.76 -11.14
CA PRO A 836 7.30 20.41 -10.29
C PRO A 836 6.74 21.61 -9.50
N VAL A 837 5.41 21.70 -9.41
CA VAL A 837 4.67 22.61 -8.52
C VAL A 837 3.62 21.81 -7.75
N TYR A 838 3.58 21.97 -6.42
CA TYR A 838 2.72 21.19 -5.52
C TYR A 838 2.54 21.92 -4.18
N HIS A 839 1.50 21.59 -3.42
CA HIS A 839 1.12 22.39 -2.23
C HIS A 839 2.06 22.22 -1.03
N SER A 840 2.66 21.04 -0.87
CA SER A 840 3.53 20.69 0.26
C SER A 840 5.00 21.06 0.01
N MET A 841 5.25 22.17 -0.69
CA MET A 841 6.61 22.66 -0.96
C MET A 841 7.26 23.24 0.30
N LEU A 842 8.60 23.16 0.33
CA LEU A 842 9.40 23.83 1.36
C LEU A 842 9.42 25.35 1.15
N ASN A 843 9.61 26.11 2.23
CA ASN A 843 9.66 27.58 2.17
C ASN A 843 10.92 28.13 1.45
N GLY A 844 12.03 27.38 1.50
CA GLY A 844 13.34 27.83 1.04
C GLY A 844 13.97 28.93 1.92
N GLY A 845 15.22 29.28 1.66
CA GLY A 845 15.96 30.30 2.42
C GLY A 845 15.68 31.76 2.01
N ARG A 846 14.98 31.96 0.89
CA ARG A 846 14.62 33.28 0.34
C ARG A 846 13.17 33.24 -0.18
N PRO A 847 12.20 33.13 0.73
CA PRO A 847 10.83 32.83 0.37
C PRO A 847 10.23 33.93 -0.51
N TYR A 848 9.37 33.52 -1.43
CA TYR A 848 8.50 34.43 -2.15
C TYR A 848 7.30 34.77 -1.26
N GLY A 849 7.15 36.07 -0.95
CA GLY A 849 6.10 36.56 -0.06
C GLY A 849 4.78 36.92 -0.75
N GLY A 850 4.56 36.42 -1.98
CA GLY A 850 3.44 36.81 -2.83
C GLY A 850 3.62 38.16 -3.56
N GLY A 851 2.74 38.40 -4.54
CA GLY A 851 2.65 39.65 -5.30
C GLY A 851 3.65 39.77 -6.47
N ASP A 852 4.03 40.99 -6.83
CA ASP A 852 4.90 41.21 -7.99
C ASP A 852 6.29 40.60 -7.82
N TYR A 853 6.96 40.35 -8.94
CA TYR A 853 8.34 39.85 -9.01
C TYR A 853 9.28 40.67 -8.10
N ARG A 854 10.12 39.97 -7.34
CA ARG A 854 11.20 40.57 -6.56
C ARG A 854 12.53 39.91 -6.93
N LYS A 855 13.54 40.74 -7.22
CA LYS A 855 14.89 40.22 -7.45
C LYS A 855 15.43 39.62 -6.14
N PHE A 856 16.13 38.50 -6.24
CA PHE A 856 16.77 37.79 -5.13
C PHE A 856 15.83 37.04 -4.18
N THR A 857 14.54 36.89 -4.50
CA THR A 857 13.63 35.90 -3.90
C THR A 857 13.48 34.69 -4.81
N SER A 858 12.97 33.58 -4.29
CA SER A 858 12.68 32.37 -5.07
C SER A 858 11.42 32.56 -5.92
N ASN A 859 11.51 33.24 -7.06
CA ASN A 859 10.42 33.41 -8.04
C ASN A 859 10.94 33.43 -9.49
N TYR A 860 10.07 33.14 -10.46
CA TYR A 860 10.40 33.24 -11.89
C TYR A 860 10.32 34.70 -12.40
N LEU A 861 10.87 34.94 -13.60
CA LEU A 861 10.84 36.25 -14.27
C LEU A 861 9.55 36.49 -15.06
N ASP A 862 8.91 35.41 -15.50
CA ASP A 862 7.91 35.38 -16.57
C ASP A 862 6.60 34.67 -16.18
N ILE A 863 6.57 33.97 -15.05
CA ILE A 863 5.38 33.28 -14.51
C ILE A 863 5.29 33.44 -12.98
N PRO A 864 4.10 33.32 -12.39
CA PRO A 864 3.95 33.23 -10.93
C PRO A 864 4.49 31.89 -10.39
N ASN A 865 4.68 31.82 -9.07
CA ASN A 865 5.04 30.57 -8.39
C ASN A 865 3.81 29.71 -8.11
N GLU A 866 2.66 30.34 -7.91
CA GLU A 866 1.39 29.69 -7.64
C GLU A 866 0.93 28.86 -8.85
N PRO A 867 0.37 27.66 -8.64
CA PRO A 867 -0.32 26.94 -9.72
C PRO A 867 -1.57 27.71 -10.16
N LEU A 868 -2.03 27.44 -11.39
CA LEU A 868 -3.28 27.99 -11.91
C LEU A 868 -4.46 27.57 -11.01
N TYR A 869 -4.53 26.28 -10.71
CA TYR A 869 -5.46 25.73 -9.72
C TYR A 869 -4.67 24.94 -8.67
N PRO A 870 -4.75 25.32 -7.38
CA PRO A 870 -4.00 24.65 -6.32
C PRO A 870 -4.62 23.30 -5.95
N PHE A 871 -3.84 22.46 -5.27
CA PHE A 871 -4.35 21.24 -4.63
C PHE A 871 -5.59 21.55 -3.78
N GLY A 872 -6.60 20.69 -3.86
CA GLY A 872 -7.84 20.82 -3.11
C GLY A 872 -8.82 21.85 -3.69
N TYR A 873 -8.53 22.45 -4.86
CA TYR A 873 -9.40 23.43 -5.49
C TYR A 873 -10.59 22.78 -6.22
N GLY A 874 -11.74 23.44 -6.18
CA GLY A 874 -12.94 23.04 -6.89
C GLY A 874 -14.14 23.85 -6.40
N LEU A 875 -14.90 24.38 -7.34
CA LEU A 875 -16.08 25.21 -7.10
C LEU A 875 -17.34 24.34 -7.00
N SER A 876 -18.45 24.99 -6.62
CA SER A 876 -19.78 24.41 -6.56
C SER A 876 -20.79 25.37 -7.21
N TYR A 877 -21.98 24.88 -7.55
CA TYR A 877 -23.11 25.75 -7.90
C TYR A 877 -23.68 26.51 -6.69
N THR A 878 -23.25 26.16 -5.48
CA THR A 878 -23.54 26.93 -4.27
C THR A 878 -22.27 27.55 -3.69
N GLN A 879 -22.41 28.35 -2.63
CA GLN A 879 -21.31 29.01 -1.94
C GLN A 879 -21.25 28.54 -0.49
N PHE A 880 -20.03 28.37 0.02
CA PHE A 880 -19.79 27.96 1.41
C PHE A 880 -19.00 29.05 2.12
N GLU A 881 -19.50 29.48 3.27
CA GLU A 881 -18.83 30.41 4.18
C GLU A 881 -18.23 29.63 5.35
N TYR A 882 -16.99 29.96 5.69
CA TYR A 882 -16.27 29.39 6.83
C TYR A 882 -16.28 30.41 7.96
N GLY A 883 -16.87 30.03 9.10
CA GLY A 883 -16.80 30.81 10.34
C GLY A 883 -15.38 30.87 10.91
N GLN A 884 -15.23 31.62 12.01
CA GLN A 884 -13.95 31.70 12.74
C GLN A 884 -13.60 30.35 13.36
N PRO A 885 -12.47 29.72 13.00
CA PRO A 885 -12.06 28.44 13.56
C PRO A 885 -11.55 28.60 15.00
N THR A 886 -11.58 27.52 15.76
CA THR A 886 -11.14 27.48 17.18
C THR A 886 -10.35 26.22 17.46
N LEU A 887 -9.41 26.30 18.41
CA LEU A 887 -8.71 25.14 18.97
C LEU A 887 -9.21 24.87 20.39
N SER A 888 -9.36 23.60 20.76
CA SER A 888 -9.73 23.23 22.14
C SER A 888 -8.67 23.65 23.16
N HIS A 889 -7.39 23.62 22.77
CA HIS A 889 -6.23 24.03 23.56
C HIS A 889 -5.17 24.62 22.63
N THR A 890 -4.33 25.52 23.17
CA THR A 890 -3.18 26.11 22.47
C THR A 890 -1.86 25.42 22.83
N GLU A 891 -1.92 24.36 23.64
CA GLU A 891 -0.77 23.55 24.03
C GLU A 891 -1.16 22.06 23.98
N MET A 892 -0.22 21.21 23.56
CA MET A 892 -0.36 19.76 23.51
C MET A 892 0.88 19.11 24.13
N THR A 893 0.72 18.25 25.13
CA THR A 893 1.82 17.42 25.64
C THR A 893 1.87 16.08 24.91
N LYS A 894 2.97 15.34 25.04
CA LYS A 894 3.07 13.94 24.57
C LYS A 894 1.84 13.10 24.96
N GLY A 895 1.28 12.35 23.99
CA GLY A 895 0.04 11.58 24.15
C GLY A 895 -1.26 12.42 24.29
N GLY A 896 -1.15 13.74 24.25
CA GLY A 896 -2.27 14.68 24.30
C GLY A 896 -3.01 14.82 22.97
N LYS A 897 -4.03 15.68 22.97
CA LYS A 897 -4.89 15.91 21.81
C LYS A 897 -5.40 17.35 21.77
N VAL A 898 -5.36 17.96 20.60
CA VAL A 898 -5.99 19.26 20.30
C VAL A 898 -7.09 19.03 19.27
N THR A 899 -8.21 19.74 19.36
CA THR A 899 -9.28 19.65 18.35
C THR A 899 -9.48 20.99 17.67
N LEU A 900 -9.27 21.03 16.35
CA LEU A 900 -9.66 22.17 15.51
C LEU A 900 -11.15 22.07 15.20
N SER A 901 -11.88 23.16 15.33
CA SER A 901 -13.32 23.23 15.00
C SER A 901 -13.61 24.45 14.13
N VAL A 902 -14.38 24.26 13.06
CA VAL A 902 -14.84 25.34 12.17
C VAL A 902 -16.30 25.10 11.78
N THR A 903 -17.12 26.15 11.81
CA THR A 903 -18.49 26.07 11.29
C THR A 903 -18.47 26.41 9.80
N VAL A 904 -19.07 25.56 8.98
CA VAL A 904 -19.25 25.77 7.55
C VAL A 904 -20.73 25.92 7.26
N LYS A 905 -21.09 26.97 6.53
CA LYS A 905 -22.46 27.30 6.17
C LYS A 905 -22.62 27.35 4.67
N ASN A 906 -23.68 26.75 4.15
CA ASN A 906 -24.08 26.95 2.76
C ASN A 906 -24.88 28.25 2.66
N THR A 907 -24.31 29.24 1.98
CA THR A 907 -24.89 30.59 1.82
C THR A 907 -25.56 30.81 0.47
N GLY A 908 -25.47 29.85 -0.44
CA GLY A 908 -26.16 29.90 -1.73
C GLY A 908 -27.61 29.41 -1.66
N ASP A 909 -28.19 29.21 -2.84
CA ASP A 909 -29.59 28.86 -3.05
C ASP A 909 -29.82 27.37 -3.38
N ARG A 910 -28.74 26.57 -3.45
CA ARG A 910 -28.77 25.14 -3.78
C ARG A 910 -28.11 24.30 -2.70
N ALA A 911 -28.59 23.08 -2.52
CA ALA A 911 -27.87 22.09 -1.72
C ALA A 911 -26.55 21.73 -2.42
N GLY A 912 -25.51 21.46 -1.65
CA GLY A 912 -24.19 21.11 -2.18
C GLY A 912 -23.35 20.39 -1.14
N ALA A 913 -22.29 19.76 -1.61
CA ALA A 913 -21.27 19.16 -0.76
C ALA A 913 -19.99 19.99 -0.77
N GLU A 914 -19.35 20.15 0.38
CA GLU A 914 -18.08 20.83 0.56
C GLU A 914 -17.09 19.90 1.25
N ILE A 915 -15.83 19.93 0.79
CA ILE A 915 -14.73 19.19 1.40
C ILE A 915 -13.89 20.17 2.20
N VAL A 916 -14.08 20.12 3.52
CA VAL A 916 -13.35 20.94 4.51
C VAL A 916 -11.99 20.30 4.73
N GLN A 917 -10.91 21.04 4.48
CA GLN A 917 -9.55 20.51 4.44
C GLN A 917 -8.71 21.02 5.60
N LEU A 918 -8.04 20.11 6.31
CA LEU A 918 -7.11 20.39 7.41
C LEU A 918 -5.67 20.25 6.93
N TYR A 919 -4.87 21.30 7.11
CA TYR A 919 -3.42 21.23 6.91
C TYR A 919 -2.66 21.58 8.18
N ILE A 920 -1.47 21.02 8.33
CA ILE A 920 -0.56 21.33 9.44
C ILE A 920 0.79 21.73 8.88
N ARG A 921 1.43 22.68 9.54
CA ARG A 921 2.83 23.04 9.37
C ARG A 921 3.53 22.91 10.70
N ASP A 922 4.60 22.14 10.71
CA ASP A 922 5.64 22.25 11.73
C ASP A 922 6.51 23.47 11.40
N VAL A 923 6.55 24.45 12.32
CA VAL A 923 7.19 25.75 12.05
C VAL A 923 8.71 25.62 12.09
N VAL A 924 9.25 24.79 12.99
CA VAL A 924 10.68 24.60 13.21
C VAL A 924 10.96 23.12 13.44
N GLY A 925 11.68 22.51 12.51
CA GLY A 925 12.16 21.13 12.65
C GLY A 925 13.67 21.02 12.51
N SER A 926 14.22 19.89 12.94
CA SER A 926 15.61 19.47 12.70
C SER A 926 15.95 19.36 11.21
N ILE A 927 14.94 19.20 10.37
CA ILE A 927 15.00 19.33 8.92
C ILE A 927 13.98 20.38 8.44
N SER A 928 14.19 20.95 7.25
CA SER A 928 13.20 21.85 6.64
C SER A 928 11.85 21.15 6.48
N ARG A 929 10.79 21.76 7.01
CA ARG A 929 9.43 21.23 6.96
C ARG A 929 8.60 21.89 5.84
N PRO A 930 7.64 21.18 5.23
CA PRO A 930 6.72 21.76 4.26
C PRO A 930 5.93 22.94 4.81
N LEU A 931 5.53 23.86 3.92
CA LEU A 931 4.69 25.00 4.30
C LEU A 931 3.32 24.57 4.84
N LYS A 932 2.79 23.45 4.37
CA LYS A 932 1.53 22.85 4.79
C LYS A 932 1.44 21.42 4.22
N GLU A 933 1.03 20.48 5.05
CA GLU A 933 0.75 19.09 4.67
C GLU A 933 -0.71 18.78 4.99
N LEU A 934 -1.43 18.09 4.09
CA LEU A 934 -2.79 17.63 4.40
C LEU A 934 -2.74 16.61 5.53
N LYS A 935 -3.57 16.79 6.57
CA LYS A 935 -3.65 15.88 7.72
C LYS A 935 -5.08 15.45 8.07
N GLY A 936 -6.07 15.96 7.35
CA GLY A 936 -7.46 15.57 7.52
C GLY A 936 -8.38 16.25 6.51
N PHE A 937 -9.56 15.66 6.32
CA PHE A 937 -10.65 16.27 5.56
C PHE A 937 -11.99 15.71 6.03
N ASP A 938 -13.07 16.47 5.84
CA ASP A 938 -14.44 16.03 6.07
C ASP A 938 -15.34 16.55 4.94
N LYS A 939 -16.12 15.66 4.33
CA LYS A 939 -17.05 16.00 3.25
C LYS A 939 -18.45 16.18 3.84
N VAL A 940 -18.95 17.42 3.82
CA VAL A 940 -20.25 17.78 4.42
C VAL A 940 -21.24 18.14 3.33
N VAL A 941 -22.46 17.61 3.43
CA VAL A 941 -23.59 17.98 2.55
C VAL A 941 -24.49 18.94 3.32
N LEU A 942 -24.76 20.10 2.75
CA LEU A 942 -25.53 21.18 3.39
C LEU A 942 -26.64 21.69 2.46
N LYS A 943 -27.85 21.83 2.99
CA LYS A 943 -28.96 22.54 2.33
C LYS A 943 -28.73 24.06 2.35
N PRO A 944 -29.44 24.84 1.52
CA PRO A 944 -29.38 26.30 1.58
C PRO A 944 -29.63 26.83 2.99
N GLY A 945 -28.72 27.67 3.50
CA GLY A 945 -28.78 28.25 4.83
C GLY A 945 -28.39 27.33 5.98
N GLU A 946 -28.16 26.04 5.74
CA GLU A 946 -27.70 25.07 6.75
C GLU A 946 -26.23 25.30 7.10
N GLU A 947 -25.90 25.11 8.38
CA GLU A 947 -24.53 25.17 8.90
C GLU A 947 -24.19 23.92 9.71
N LYS A 948 -22.93 23.50 9.64
CA LYS A 948 -22.40 22.37 10.41
C LYS A 948 -21.02 22.71 10.95
N THR A 949 -20.78 22.40 12.22
CA THR A 949 -19.43 22.46 12.80
C THR A 949 -18.66 21.18 12.49
N VAL A 950 -17.59 21.32 11.72
CA VAL A 950 -16.61 20.27 11.45
C VAL A 950 -15.53 20.30 12.52
N ARG A 951 -15.10 19.12 12.98
CA ARG A 951 -14.13 18.97 14.06
C ARG A 951 -13.03 18.00 13.66
N PHE A 952 -11.79 18.45 13.72
CA PHE A 952 -10.62 17.63 13.45
C PHE A 952 -9.84 17.34 14.73
N PRO A 953 -9.80 16.09 15.18
CA PRO A 953 -8.89 15.67 16.22
C PRO A 953 -7.45 15.67 15.69
N ILE A 954 -6.56 16.38 16.38
CA ILE A 954 -5.12 16.44 16.13
C ILE A 954 -4.41 15.76 17.30
N ASP A 955 -3.75 14.65 17.02
CA ASP A 955 -2.92 13.92 17.97
C ASP A 955 -1.46 13.86 17.47
N GLU A 956 -0.59 13.30 18.31
CA GLU A 956 0.84 13.18 18.05
C GLU A 956 1.14 12.47 16.72
N SER A 957 0.32 11.49 16.30
CA SER A 957 0.57 10.72 15.07
C SER A 957 0.47 11.57 13.80
N LEU A 958 -0.34 12.63 13.82
CA LEU A 958 -0.46 13.56 12.69
C LEU A 958 0.73 14.52 12.59
N LEU A 959 1.49 14.70 13.68
CA LEU A 959 2.64 15.61 13.74
C LEU A 959 3.95 14.92 13.40
N GLN A 960 3.98 13.58 13.39
CA GLN A 960 5.19 12.82 13.14
C GLN A 960 5.74 13.05 11.72
N PHE A 961 7.06 13.08 11.62
CA PHE A 961 7.80 13.06 10.37
C PHE A 961 9.07 12.23 10.50
N CYS A 962 9.64 11.82 9.36
CA CYS A 962 10.89 11.07 9.30
C CYS A 962 12.07 12.06 9.21
N ASN A 963 12.93 12.09 10.24
CA ASN A 963 14.05 13.04 10.34
C ASN A 963 15.26 12.62 9.47
N SER A 964 16.40 13.32 9.61
CA SER A 964 17.62 13.03 8.84
C SER A 964 18.25 11.66 9.15
N ASP A 965 18.00 11.10 10.34
CA ASP A 965 18.47 9.78 10.76
C ASP A 965 17.48 8.66 10.39
N LEU A 966 16.43 9.00 9.65
CA LEU A 966 15.32 8.15 9.24
C LEU A 966 14.46 7.62 10.39
N GLU A 967 14.39 8.38 11.48
CA GLU A 967 13.54 8.08 12.63
C GLU A 967 12.22 8.85 12.55
N TRP A 968 11.11 8.18 12.85
CA TRP A 968 9.80 8.82 12.98
C TRP A 968 9.71 9.52 14.33
N VAL A 969 9.74 10.83 14.31
CA VAL A 969 9.76 11.69 15.50
C VAL A 969 8.67 12.75 15.43
N VAL A 970 8.31 13.26 16.60
CA VAL A 970 7.64 14.55 16.76
C VAL A 970 8.59 15.44 17.56
N GLU A 971 8.73 16.69 17.15
CA GLU A 971 9.63 17.62 17.81
C GLU A 971 8.81 18.66 18.61
N PRO A 972 9.21 19.00 19.85
CA PRO A 972 8.60 20.11 20.58
C PRO A 972 8.75 21.42 19.81
N GLY A 973 7.66 22.20 19.74
CA GLY A 973 7.67 23.44 18.97
C GLY A 973 6.28 23.96 18.64
N GLU A 974 6.26 25.09 17.90
CA GLU A 974 5.03 25.69 17.40
C GLU A 974 4.56 24.96 16.14
N PHE A 975 3.26 24.66 16.09
CA PHE A 975 2.56 24.14 14.93
C PHE A 975 1.53 25.15 14.44
N HIS A 976 1.51 25.40 13.13
CA HIS A 976 0.40 26.13 12.49
C HIS A 976 -0.61 25.13 11.95
N VAL A 977 -1.87 25.39 12.22
CA VAL A 977 -3.01 24.58 11.77
C VAL A 977 -3.86 25.43 10.85
N PHE A 978 -4.14 24.90 9.67
CA PHE A 978 -4.90 25.58 8.63
C PHE A 978 -6.19 24.85 8.33
N VAL A 979 -7.26 25.59 8.05
CA VAL A 979 -8.51 25.03 7.55
C VAL A 979 -9.15 25.90 6.48
N GLY A 980 -9.68 25.28 5.44
CA GLY A 980 -10.34 25.99 4.35
C GLY A 980 -10.85 25.09 3.22
N PRO A 981 -11.42 25.70 2.17
CA PRO A 981 -11.98 25.02 1.01
C PRO A 981 -10.96 24.47 0.00
N ASN A 982 -9.68 24.81 0.13
CA ASN A 982 -8.55 24.33 -0.67
C ASN A 982 -7.21 24.67 0.02
N SER A 983 -6.07 24.26 -0.54
CA SER A 983 -4.75 24.46 0.10
C SER A 983 -4.27 25.92 0.16
N ARG A 984 -4.78 26.79 -0.72
CA ARG A 984 -4.42 28.21 -0.79
C ARG A 984 -5.28 29.05 0.15
N ASP A 985 -6.59 28.92 0.04
CA ASP A 985 -7.57 29.77 0.70
C ASP A 985 -7.91 29.18 2.07
N VAL A 986 -7.14 29.54 3.11
CA VAL A 986 -7.25 28.95 4.46
C VAL A 986 -7.20 29.99 5.57
N GLN A 987 -7.84 29.67 6.69
CA GLN A 987 -7.65 30.34 7.98
C GLN A 987 -6.59 29.60 8.79
N MET A 988 -5.81 30.31 9.62
CA MET A 988 -4.69 29.76 10.39
C MET A 988 -4.84 30.02 11.89
N LEU A 989 -4.53 29.01 12.71
CA LEU A 989 -4.27 29.14 14.14
C LEU A 989 -2.95 28.46 14.50
N SER A 990 -2.48 28.63 15.73
CA SER A 990 -1.30 27.94 16.24
C SER A 990 -1.52 27.28 17.59
N PHE A 991 -0.76 26.22 17.85
CA PHE A 991 -0.60 25.62 19.17
C PHE A 991 0.86 25.17 19.36
N GLU A 992 1.27 24.96 20.60
CA GLU A 992 2.62 24.50 20.96
C GLU A 992 2.59 23.02 21.38
N PHE A 993 3.48 22.19 20.83
CA PHE A 993 3.72 20.83 21.31
C PHE A 993 4.88 20.82 22.32
N LYS A 994 4.67 20.20 23.49
CA LYS A 994 5.60 20.21 24.64
C LYS A 994 6.08 18.81 25.04
#